data_AF-A0A8E6NFX4-F1
#
_entry.id   AF-A0A8E6NFX4-F1
#
_cell.length_a   1.000
_cell.length_b   1.000
_cell.length_c   1.000
_cell.angle_alpha   90.00
_cell.angle_beta   90.00
_cell.angle_gamma   90.00
#
_symmetry.space_group_name_H-M   'P 1'
#
loop_
_entity.id
_entity.type
_entity.pdbx_description
1 polymer ?
#
loop_
_entity_poly.entity_id
_entity_poly.type
_entity_poly.pdbx_seq_one_letter_code
_entity_poly.pdbx_strand_id
1 'polypeptide(L)'
;MPVLISGVLKDGTGTPIQNCTIQLKASRTSTTVVVNTVASENPDDAGRYSMDVEQGQYTVTLLVEGYPPSHAGVITVYDDSKPGTLNDFLGAMTEDDVRPEALRRFEAMVEEVARQASEASRNATVAGQASEQAQTSAGQAAESATAAVNAAGAAEASATQAASSAASAESSAGTATTKAGEASASAASADTARTAAAASAAAAKTSEANADVSRTAAGDSAAAAAASATAAQTSAARAGASETAAKTSETQAASSAGDAGASVTAAAASEKAAAASAAAAKTSETNAATSASTAAASATAASSSASEASTHAAASDTSASLAAQSSTAAGAAATRAEDAAKRAEDIADVISLEDASLTKKGIVKLSSATDSDSEALAATPKAVKAVMIEAQTKAPLDSPALTGTPTAPTPETTAAGIEIATAAFVAAKVAQLVGSAPEALDTLQELADALGNDPNFATTVLNKLAGKQPLDETLTALSGKSVDGLIEYVGLRETISRATGAMQKDQNLNDVPDKALARQSLQLGNSATLNVGTTLGTVAAGDDIRISSAKRAIDDTQTGLAEQPVMWISSADDLSNLPSGARRFASNKAPATILPVNDYVFLEVIAKRDCANGCVVQITDSAGNTWTGIRYDATNGSSFTWRPLMSCPPGVPLPWPSDTIPAGYALMQGQTFDKSAYPLLAVAYPSGVIPDMRGWTIKGKPASGRAVLSQEMDGNKAHGHTARAQDTDLGTKSTSSFDYGTKSTNTTGNHTHQFGGYINSYWGDSNHTSFQPGGGAWTQAAGDHAHTVYIGGHEHTMYIGPHGHVVIVDADGNAETTVKNIAFNYIVRLA
;
A
#
# COMPACT_ATOMS: atom_id res chain seq x y z
N MET A 1 14.60 -9.08 -111.92
CA MET A 1 14.60 -8.14 -113.08
C MET A 1 13.68 -6.99 -112.72
N PRO A 2 13.93 -5.75 -113.17
CA PRO A 2 13.01 -4.65 -112.85
C PRO A 2 11.63 -4.91 -113.46
N VAL A 3 10.58 -4.58 -112.70
CA VAL A 3 9.18 -4.73 -113.08
C VAL A 3 8.67 -3.39 -113.60
N LEU A 4 8.13 -3.40 -114.81
CA LEU A 4 7.60 -2.19 -115.44
C LEU A 4 6.28 -1.76 -114.78
N ILE A 5 6.30 -0.62 -114.11
CA ILE A 5 5.09 0.05 -113.59
C ILE A 5 4.76 1.21 -114.53
N SER A 6 3.67 1.07 -115.29
CA SER A 6 3.28 2.07 -116.28
C SER A 6 1.76 2.22 -116.38
N GLY A 7 1.29 3.41 -116.73
CA GLY A 7 -0.14 3.71 -116.80
C GLY A 7 -0.44 5.18 -117.08
N VAL A 8 -1.71 5.56 -116.90
CA VAL A 8 -2.15 6.97 -116.94
C VAL A 8 -2.59 7.37 -115.54
N LEU A 9 -1.94 8.36 -114.95
CA LEU A 9 -2.32 8.93 -113.66
C LEU A 9 -3.54 9.84 -113.86
N LYS A 10 -4.65 9.50 -113.21
CA LYS A 10 -5.93 10.19 -113.34
C LYS A 10 -6.46 10.60 -111.98
N ASP A 11 -7.20 11.70 -111.92
CA ASP A 11 -7.95 12.09 -110.73
C ASP A 11 -9.24 11.26 -110.57
N GLY A 12 -9.98 11.53 -109.48
CA GLY A 12 -11.26 10.86 -109.19
C GLY A 12 -12.37 11.11 -110.23
N THR A 13 -12.16 12.01 -111.20
CA THR A 13 -13.07 12.30 -112.33
C THR A 13 -12.62 11.65 -113.64
N GLY A 14 -11.45 10.99 -113.65
CA GLY A 14 -10.88 10.35 -114.82
C GLY A 14 -10.03 11.28 -115.71
N THR A 15 -9.80 12.52 -115.28
CA THR A 15 -8.99 13.51 -116.00
C THR A 15 -7.50 13.26 -115.72
N PRO A 16 -6.62 13.31 -116.74
CA PRO A 16 -5.18 13.16 -116.52
C PRO A 16 -4.62 14.21 -115.56
N ILE A 17 -3.81 13.77 -114.59
CA ILE A 17 -3.13 14.68 -113.65
C ILE A 17 -1.83 15.16 -114.30
N GLN A 18 -1.78 16.45 -114.64
CA GLN A 18 -0.58 17.13 -115.18
C GLN A 18 0.29 17.69 -114.05
N ASN A 19 1.58 17.90 -114.31
CA ASN A 19 2.56 18.46 -113.36
C ASN A 19 2.62 17.72 -112.01
N CYS A 20 2.52 16.39 -112.05
CA CYS A 20 2.72 15.51 -110.91
C CYS A 20 4.08 14.82 -110.99
N THR A 21 4.73 14.55 -109.86
CA THR A 21 5.86 13.63 -109.76
C THR A 21 5.45 12.44 -108.91
N ILE A 22 5.62 11.23 -109.43
CA ILE A 22 5.45 9.98 -108.68
C ILE A 22 6.81 9.64 -108.06
N GLN A 23 6.90 9.57 -106.73
CA GLN A 23 8.10 9.15 -106.01
C GLN A 23 7.90 7.79 -105.34
N LEU A 24 8.83 6.87 -105.57
CA LEU A 24 8.95 5.59 -104.89
C LEU A 24 10.18 5.62 -103.98
N LYS A 25 9.97 5.57 -102.67
CA LYS A 25 11.06 5.56 -101.68
C LYS A 25 11.18 4.19 -101.04
N ALA A 26 12.34 3.53 -101.15
CA ALA A 26 12.56 2.20 -100.58
C ALA A 26 12.40 2.21 -99.05
N SER A 27 11.47 1.41 -98.52
CA SER A 27 11.13 1.33 -97.09
C SER A 27 12.03 0.38 -96.32
N ARG A 28 12.69 -0.58 -96.99
CA ARG A 28 13.64 -1.54 -96.40
C ARG A 28 14.76 -1.84 -97.40
N THR A 29 15.93 -2.22 -96.92
CA THR A 29 17.04 -2.67 -97.77
C THR A 29 16.70 -4.04 -98.33
N SER A 30 16.54 -4.14 -99.65
CA SER A 30 16.42 -5.40 -100.39
C SER A 30 17.79 -5.80 -100.97
N THR A 31 17.85 -6.95 -101.64
CA THR A 31 19.07 -7.42 -102.31
C THR A 31 19.46 -6.57 -103.52
N THR A 32 18.55 -5.75 -104.04
CA THR A 32 18.77 -4.90 -105.22
C THR A 32 18.63 -3.40 -104.93
N VAL A 33 17.97 -3.00 -103.84
CA VAL A 33 17.72 -1.58 -103.49
C VAL A 33 17.97 -1.30 -102.01
N VAL A 34 18.71 -0.24 -101.72
CA VAL A 34 19.03 0.20 -100.34
C VAL A 34 17.90 1.08 -99.79
N VAL A 35 17.54 0.90 -98.51
CA VAL A 35 16.52 1.70 -97.82
C VAL A 35 16.76 3.21 -97.97
N ASN A 36 15.68 4.00 -98.06
CA ASN A 36 15.65 5.45 -98.25
C ASN A 36 16.12 5.99 -99.62
N THR A 37 16.50 5.14 -100.57
CA THR A 37 16.70 5.56 -101.96
C THR A 37 15.36 5.90 -102.62
N VAL A 38 15.35 6.88 -103.53
CA VAL A 38 14.13 7.40 -104.18
C VAL A 38 14.27 7.31 -105.70
N ALA A 39 13.29 6.70 -106.35
CA ALA A 39 13.06 6.83 -107.79
C ALA A 39 11.90 7.79 -108.04
N SER A 40 11.99 8.62 -109.07
CA SER A 40 10.95 9.60 -109.41
C SER A 40 10.66 9.60 -110.90
N GLU A 41 9.38 9.63 -111.27
CA GLU A 41 8.91 9.71 -112.65
C GLU A 41 7.88 10.83 -112.78
N ASN A 42 7.98 11.62 -113.85
CA ASN A 42 7.03 12.69 -114.14
C ASN A 42 6.14 12.25 -115.30
N PRO A 43 4.82 12.08 -115.11
CA PRO A 43 3.92 11.78 -116.21
C PRO A 43 3.90 12.91 -117.25
N ASP A 44 3.66 12.57 -118.52
CA ASP A 44 3.53 13.54 -119.61
C ASP A 44 2.24 14.38 -119.55
N ASP A 45 2.02 15.30 -120.49
CA ASP A 45 0.81 16.15 -120.56
C ASP A 45 -0.50 15.34 -120.69
N ALA A 46 -0.42 14.08 -121.10
CA ALA A 46 -1.53 13.12 -121.16
C ALA A 46 -1.63 12.23 -119.89
N GLY A 47 -0.83 12.51 -118.86
CA GLY A 47 -0.76 11.80 -117.59
C GLY A 47 -0.08 10.43 -117.68
N ARG A 48 0.61 10.10 -118.78
CA ARG A 48 1.25 8.78 -118.96
C ARG A 48 2.58 8.73 -118.22
N TYR A 49 2.78 7.69 -117.43
CA TYR A 49 4.04 7.40 -116.74
C TYR A 49 4.52 5.98 -117.05
N SER A 50 5.83 5.78 -116.98
CA SER A 50 6.46 4.48 -117.22
C SER A 50 7.78 4.40 -116.48
N MET A 51 7.90 3.49 -115.51
CA MET A 51 9.13 3.32 -114.74
C MET A 51 9.45 1.84 -114.51
N ASP A 52 10.73 1.50 -114.63
CA ASP A 52 11.28 0.18 -114.29
C ASP A 52 11.64 0.14 -112.80
N VAL A 53 10.97 -0.71 -112.02
CA VAL A 53 11.09 -0.74 -110.54
C VAL A 53 11.69 -2.07 -110.08
N GLU A 54 12.80 -2.00 -109.36
CA GLU A 54 13.47 -3.17 -108.79
C GLU A 54 12.69 -3.80 -107.62
N GLN A 55 12.97 -5.06 -107.31
CA GLN A 55 12.32 -5.76 -106.20
C GLN A 55 12.57 -5.09 -104.84
N GLY A 56 11.50 -4.92 -104.05
CA GLY A 56 11.57 -4.22 -102.78
C GLY A 56 10.23 -3.68 -102.33
N GLN A 57 10.22 -3.10 -101.12
CA GLN A 57 9.07 -2.41 -100.58
C GLN A 57 9.29 -0.91 -100.69
N TYR A 58 8.31 -0.18 -101.21
CA TYR A 58 8.41 1.24 -101.51
C TYR A 58 7.23 2.03 -100.96
N THR A 59 7.53 3.15 -100.33
CA THR A 59 6.59 4.21 -99.98
C THR A 59 6.33 5.07 -101.21
N VAL A 60 5.08 5.12 -101.68
CA VAL A 60 4.65 5.91 -102.83
C VAL A 60 4.19 7.30 -102.38
N THR A 61 4.71 8.35 -103.00
CA THR A 61 4.31 9.74 -102.76
C THR A 61 4.00 10.43 -104.08
N LEU A 62 2.87 11.12 -104.16
CA LEU A 62 2.48 11.92 -105.32
C LEU A 62 2.68 13.41 -104.99
N LEU A 63 3.44 14.10 -105.83
CA LEU A 63 3.75 15.52 -105.67
C LEU A 63 3.14 16.28 -106.84
N VAL A 64 1.99 16.90 -106.63
CA VAL A 64 1.33 17.75 -107.65
C VAL A 64 1.74 19.20 -107.42
N GLU A 65 2.20 19.89 -108.46
CA GLU A 65 2.61 21.29 -108.36
C GLU A 65 1.50 22.17 -107.78
N GLY A 66 1.80 22.91 -106.70
CA GLY A 66 0.83 23.73 -105.97
C GLY A 66 0.05 23.02 -104.86
N TYR A 67 0.25 21.70 -104.67
CA TYR A 67 -0.36 20.91 -103.60
C TYR A 67 0.72 20.24 -102.73
N PRO A 68 0.48 20.06 -101.42
CA PRO A 68 1.43 19.37 -100.55
C PRO A 68 1.62 17.91 -100.98
N PRO A 69 2.84 17.35 -100.87
CA PRO A 69 3.11 15.94 -101.16
C PRO A 69 2.13 15.03 -100.43
N SER A 70 1.44 14.16 -101.18
CA SER A 70 0.46 13.23 -100.65
C SER A 70 1.02 11.81 -100.66
N HIS A 71 1.08 11.17 -99.50
CA HIS A 71 1.43 9.76 -99.41
C HIS A 71 0.29 8.92 -100.01
N ALA A 72 0.59 8.18 -101.08
CA ALA A 72 -0.41 7.39 -101.81
C ALA A 72 -0.55 5.96 -101.26
N GLY A 73 0.47 5.46 -100.55
CA GLY A 73 0.48 4.14 -99.92
C GLY A 73 1.83 3.44 -100.03
N VAL A 74 1.89 2.18 -99.63
CA VAL A 74 3.09 1.34 -99.73
C VAL A 74 2.83 0.24 -100.75
N ILE A 75 3.80 0.01 -101.63
CA ILE A 75 3.78 -1.11 -102.58
C ILE A 75 4.90 -2.08 -102.28
N THR A 76 4.68 -3.36 -102.60
CA THR A 76 5.73 -4.38 -102.55
C THR A 76 5.87 -4.98 -103.95
N VAL A 77 7.08 -4.95 -104.50
CA VAL A 77 7.43 -5.55 -105.78
C VAL A 77 8.24 -6.82 -105.50
N TYR A 78 7.68 -7.97 -105.85
CA TYR A 78 8.32 -9.28 -105.76
C TYR A 78 8.99 -9.66 -107.10
N ASP A 79 9.91 -10.62 -107.10
CA ASP A 79 10.64 -11.06 -108.31
C ASP A 79 9.73 -11.62 -109.41
N ASP A 80 8.55 -12.15 -109.05
CA ASP A 80 7.53 -12.68 -109.95
C ASP A 80 6.37 -11.70 -110.20
N SER A 81 6.47 -10.44 -109.73
CA SER A 81 5.44 -9.43 -109.95
C SER A 81 5.30 -9.11 -111.44
N LYS A 82 4.06 -9.14 -111.95
CA LYS A 82 3.77 -8.85 -113.36
C LYS A 82 3.74 -7.33 -113.61
N PRO A 83 4.13 -6.85 -114.80
CA PRO A 83 3.94 -5.45 -115.19
C PRO A 83 2.49 -5.00 -115.03
N GLY A 84 2.28 -3.80 -114.51
CA GLY A 84 0.96 -3.29 -114.17
C GLY A 84 0.95 -1.78 -113.89
N THR A 85 -0.21 -1.25 -113.54
CA THR A 85 -0.36 0.16 -113.14
C THR A 85 0.02 0.35 -111.68
N LEU A 86 0.40 1.56 -111.29
CA LEU A 86 0.70 1.90 -109.89
C LEU A 86 -0.47 1.57 -108.93
N ASN A 87 -1.71 1.70 -109.39
CA ASN A 87 -2.89 1.31 -108.62
C ASN A 87 -3.00 -0.20 -108.38
N ASP A 88 -2.54 -1.03 -109.32
CA ASP A 88 -2.55 -2.49 -109.17
C ASP A 88 -1.62 -2.92 -108.02
N PHE A 89 -0.50 -2.22 -107.85
CA PHE A 89 0.44 -2.45 -106.75
C PHE A 89 -0.02 -1.85 -105.42
N LEU A 90 -0.68 -0.69 -105.43
CA LEU A 90 -1.23 -0.06 -104.21
C LEU A 90 -2.43 -0.81 -103.63
N GLY A 91 -3.11 -1.64 -104.43
CA GLY A 91 -4.24 -2.47 -104.01
C GLY A 91 -3.87 -3.90 -103.59
N ALA A 92 -2.58 -4.28 -103.65
CA ALA A 92 -2.13 -5.64 -103.32
C ALA A 92 -2.00 -5.84 -101.80
N MET A 93 -2.40 -7.03 -101.29
CA MET A 93 -2.26 -7.38 -99.86
C MET A 93 -0.78 -7.45 -99.45
N THR A 94 -0.45 -6.97 -98.25
CA THR A 94 0.94 -6.88 -97.75
C THR A 94 1.26 -7.97 -96.72
N GLU A 95 2.55 -8.18 -96.44
CA GLU A 95 3.05 -9.23 -95.52
C GLU A 95 2.57 -9.06 -94.05
N ASP A 96 2.21 -7.82 -93.65
CA ASP A 96 1.58 -7.54 -92.35
C ASP A 96 0.11 -7.98 -92.28
N ASP A 97 -0.59 -8.08 -93.42
CA ASP A 97 -1.98 -8.55 -93.50
C ASP A 97 -2.10 -10.08 -93.30
N VAL A 98 -0.97 -10.80 -93.42
CA VAL A 98 -0.91 -12.27 -93.33
C VAL A 98 -0.41 -12.78 -91.97
N ARG A 99 -0.04 -11.88 -91.04
CA ARG A 99 0.34 -12.25 -89.67
C ARG A 99 -0.91 -12.52 -88.83
N PRO A 100 -1.13 -13.74 -88.30
CA PRO A 100 -2.34 -14.03 -87.54
C PRO A 100 -2.37 -13.25 -86.23
N GLU A 101 -3.40 -12.42 -86.04
CA GLU A 101 -3.67 -11.65 -84.81
C GLU A 101 -3.68 -12.53 -83.54
N ALA A 102 -3.98 -13.83 -83.69
CA ALA A 102 -3.93 -14.82 -82.63
C ALA A 102 -2.52 -14.96 -82.01
N LEU A 103 -1.46 -14.93 -82.82
CA LEU A 103 -0.09 -15.11 -82.34
C LEU A 103 0.38 -13.87 -81.55
N ARG A 104 -0.01 -12.68 -82.01
CA ARG A 104 0.31 -11.41 -81.34
C ARG A 104 -0.36 -11.28 -79.97
N ARG A 105 -1.60 -11.79 -79.84
CA ARG A 105 -2.32 -11.83 -78.56
C ARG A 105 -1.78 -12.89 -77.61
N PHE A 106 -1.29 -14.01 -78.13
CA PHE A 106 -0.70 -15.08 -77.33
C PHE A 106 0.59 -14.63 -76.64
N GLU A 107 1.50 -13.96 -77.36
CA GLU A 107 2.76 -13.47 -76.79
C GLU A 107 2.53 -12.41 -75.69
N ALA A 108 1.60 -11.46 -75.92
CA ALA A 108 1.22 -10.48 -74.91
C ALA A 108 0.58 -11.10 -73.66
N MET A 109 -0.18 -12.20 -73.83
CA MET A 109 -0.79 -12.92 -72.72
C MET A 109 0.25 -13.67 -71.89
N VAL A 110 1.27 -14.24 -72.52
CA VAL A 110 2.37 -14.94 -71.82
C VAL A 110 3.22 -13.96 -71.00
N GLU A 111 3.55 -12.79 -71.53
CA GLU A 111 4.25 -11.75 -70.75
C GLU A 111 3.43 -11.25 -69.56
N GLU A 112 2.12 -11.10 -69.74
CA GLU A 112 1.21 -10.67 -68.67
C GLU A 112 1.05 -11.75 -67.58
N VAL A 113 0.97 -13.03 -67.94
CA VAL A 113 0.95 -14.14 -66.98
C VAL A 113 2.27 -14.22 -66.20
N ALA A 114 3.42 -14.01 -66.86
CA ALA A 114 4.72 -13.98 -66.18
C ALA A 114 4.84 -12.81 -65.19
N ARG A 115 4.29 -11.65 -65.55
CA ARG A 115 4.20 -10.48 -64.66
C ARG A 115 3.32 -10.77 -63.44
N GLN A 116 2.14 -11.34 -63.66
CA GLN A 116 1.21 -11.67 -62.58
C GLN A 116 1.75 -12.76 -61.65
N ALA A 117 2.47 -13.76 -62.17
CA ALA A 117 3.12 -14.78 -61.36
C ALA A 117 4.22 -14.19 -60.46
N SER A 118 4.97 -13.20 -60.95
CA SER A 118 5.99 -12.49 -60.17
C SER A 118 5.36 -11.63 -59.06
N GLU A 119 4.24 -10.97 -59.34
CA GLU A 119 3.46 -10.23 -58.32
C GLU A 119 2.85 -11.15 -57.28
N ALA A 120 2.31 -12.30 -57.69
CA ALA A 120 1.77 -13.31 -56.77
C ALA A 120 2.85 -13.87 -55.83
N SER A 121 4.06 -14.14 -56.34
CA SER A 121 5.19 -14.58 -55.52
C SER A 121 5.60 -13.52 -54.50
N ARG A 122 5.70 -12.25 -54.91
CA ARG A 122 6.02 -11.13 -54.01
C ARG A 122 4.94 -10.95 -52.92
N ASN A 123 3.67 -11.06 -53.28
CA ASN A 123 2.56 -10.97 -52.34
C ASN A 123 2.56 -12.14 -51.34
N ALA A 124 2.91 -13.36 -51.77
CA ALA A 124 3.07 -14.50 -50.88
C ALA A 124 4.22 -14.30 -49.87
N THR A 125 5.34 -13.71 -50.29
CA THR A 125 6.45 -13.36 -49.37
C THR A 125 6.02 -12.30 -48.35
N VAL A 126 5.31 -11.25 -48.77
CA VAL A 126 4.80 -10.21 -47.87
C VAL A 126 3.79 -10.78 -46.88
N ALA A 127 2.92 -11.69 -47.33
CA ALA A 127 1.97 -12.39 -46.46
C ALA A 127 2.69 -13.29 -45.43
N GLY A 128 3.77 -13.97 -45.84
CA GLY A 128 4.61 -14.76 -44.92
C GLY A 128 5.26 -13.89 -43.84
N GLN A 129 5.83 -12.75 -44.22
CA GLN A 129 6.44 -11.79 -43.27
C GLN A 129 5.40 -11.17 -42.31
N ALA A 130 4.19 -10.88 -42.79
CA ALA A 130 3.09 -10.40 -41.96
C ALA A 130 2.63 -11.46 -40.94
N SER A 131 2.63 -12.74 -41.32
CA SER A 131 2.33 -13.86 -40.42
C SER A 131 3.37 -14.00 -39.30
N GLU A 132 4.66 -13.88 -39.63
CA GLU A 132 5.75 -13.90 -38.63
C GLU A 132 5.68 -12.71 -37.66
N GLN A 133 5.35 -11.51 -38.16
CA GLN A 133 5.10 -10.34 -37.31
C GLN A 133 3.88 -10.51 -36.40
N ALA A 134 2.81 -11.15 -36.89
CA ALA A 134 1.64 -11.46 -36.09
C ALA A 134 1.96 -12.48 -34.97
N GLN A 135 2.75 -13.51 -35.26
CA GLN A 135 3.23 -14.45 -34.25
C GLN A 135 4.14 -13.78 -33.21
N THR A 136 5.03 -12.89 -33.63
CA THR A 136 5.88 -12.10 -32.73
C THR A 136 5.04 -11.22 -31.80
N SER A 137 4.03 -10.56 -32.35
CA SER A 137 3.10 -9.70 -31.59
C SER A 137 2.25 -10.50 -30.60
N ALA A 138 1.82 -11.71 -30.98
CA ALA A 138 1.12 -12.62 -30.08
C ALA A 138 2.02 -13.10 -28.92
N GLY A 139 3.31 -13.34 -29.19
CA GLY A 139 4.30 -13.66 -28.16
C GLY A 139 4.50 -12.51 -27.16
N GLN A 140 4.64 -11.28 -27.65
CA GLN A 140 4.77 -10.09 -26.81
C GLN A 140 3.50 -9.81 -25.99
N ALA A 141 2.32 -10.12 -26.52
CA ALA A 141 1.06 -10.04 -25.79
C ALA A 141 1.00 -11.08 -24.65
N ALA A 142 1.48 -12.30 -24.86
CA ALA A 142 1.56 -13.33 -23.83
C ALA A 142 2.55 -12.98 -22.71
N GLU A 143 3.71 -12.39 -23.07
CA GLU A 143 4.67 -11.85 -22.10
C GLU A 143 4.07 -10.69 -21.29
N SER A 144 3.33 -9.79 -21.94
CA SER A 144 2.65 -8.66 -21.28
C SER A 144 1.55 -9.14 -20.33
N ALA A 145 0.79 -10.17 -20.71
CA ALA A 145 -0.20 -10.79 -19.82
C ALA A 145 0.46 -11.42 -18.59
N THR A 146 1.62 -12.07 -18.77
CA THR A 146 2.40 -12.64 -17.66
C THR A 146 2.92 -11.54 -16.73
N ALA A 147 3.41 -10.43 -17.28
CA ALA A 147 3.84 -9.27 -16.50
C ALA A 147 2.69 -8.64 -15.69
N ALA A 148 1.49 -8.57 -16.26
CA ALA A 148 0.29 -8.07 -15.58
C ALA A 148 -0.12 -8.95 -14.39
N VAL A 149 -0.07 -10.28 -14.55
CA VAL A 149 -0.33 -11.23 -13.44
C VAL A 149 0.70 -11.07 -12.32
N ASN A 150 1.98 -10.92 -12.66
CA ASN A 150 3.04 -10.68 -11.67
C ASN A 150 2.85 -9.34 -10.94
N ALA A 151 2.45 -8.28 -11.65
CA ALA A 151 2.15 -6.99 -11.05
C ALA A 151 0.94 -7.04 -10.11
N ALA A 152 -0.10 -7.80 -10.46
CA ALA A 152 -1.24 -8.04 -9.58
C ALA A 152 -0.84 -8.79 -8.30
N GLY A 153 0.01 -9.82 -8.41
CA GLY A 153 0.56 -10.53 -7.24
C GLY A 153 1.42 -9.64 -6.35
N ALA A 154 2.23 -8.75 -6.93
CA ALA A 154 3.01 -7.76 -6.17
C ALA A 154 2.12 -6.73 -5.45
N ALA A 155 1.00 -6.34 -6.05
CA ALA A 155 0.01 -5.46 -5.43
C ALA A 155 -0.70 -6.14 -4.25
N GLU A 156 -1.06 -7.42 -4.37
CA GLU A 156 -1.68 -8.21 -3.29
C GLU A 156 -0.71 -8.42 -2.11
N ALA A 157 0.57 -8.69 -2.40
CA ALA A 157 1.62 -8.74 -1.37
C ALA A 157 1.81 -7.39 -0.66
N SER A 158 1.78 -6.29 -1.41
CA SER A 158 1.90 -4.92 -0.86
C SER A 158 0.69 -4.55 0.01
N ALA A 159 -0.52 -4.95 -0.38
CA ALA A 159 -1.73 -4.78 0.43
C ALA A 159 -1.64 -5.57 1.76
N THR A 160 -1.10 -6.78 1.72
CA THR A 160 -0.88 -7.61 2.92
C THR A 160 0.16 -6.99 3.87
N GLN A 161 1.23 -6.41 3.31
CA GLN A 161 2.25 -5.68 4.07
C GLN A 161 1.67 -4.43 4.75
N ALA A 162 0.79 -3.70 4.04
CA ALA A 162 0.10 -2.53 4.57
C ALA A 162 -0.86 -2.90 5.71
N ALA A 163 -1.62 -3.99 5.57
CA ALA A 163 -2.48 -4.51 6.64
C ALA A 163 -1.68 -4.91 7.90
N SER A 164 -0.53 -5.58 7.71
CA SER A 164 0.37 -5.96 8.82
C SER A 164 0.98 -4.73 9.52
N SER A 165 1.27 -3.68 8.76
CA SER A 165 1.76 -2.40 9.30
C SER A 165 0.68 -1.66 10.08
N ALA A 166 -0.57 -1.66 9.59
CA ALA A 166 -1.72 -1.10 10.31
C ALA A 166 -1.98 -1.83 11.64
N ALA A 167 -1.91 -3.17 11.65
CA ALA A 167 -2.04 -3.96 12.88
C ALA A 167 -0.90 -3.67 13.89
N SER A 168 0.32 -3.45 13.41
CA SER A 168 1.46 -3.05 14.24
C SER A 168 1.28 -1.64 14.82
N ALA A 169 0.66 -0.73 14.06
CA ALA A 169 0.32 0.61 14.52
C ALA A 169 -0.81 0.59 15.57
N GLU A 170 -1.84 -0.24 15.40
CA GLU A 170 -2.88 -0.45 16.42
C GLU A 170 -2.31 -1.03 17.72
N SER A 171 -1.42 -2.03 17.62
CA SER A 171 -0.72 -2.59 18.79
C SER A 171 0.13 -1.54 19.53
N SER A 172 0.82 -0.69 18.77
CA SER A 172 1.61 0.41 19.31
C SER A 172 0.74 1.49 19.97
N ALA A 173 -0.41 1.82 19.39
CA ALA A 173 -1.40 2.74 19.97
C ALA A 173 -2.01 2.18 21.27
N GLY A 174 -2.28 0.87 21.31
CA GLY A 174 -2.70 0.16 22.53
C GLY A 174 -1.64 0.25 23.62
N THR A 175 -0.37 0.03 23.28
CA THR A 175 0.77 0.17 24.20
C THR A 175 0.93 1.60 24.73
N ALA A 176 0.78 2.61 23.87
CA ALA A 176 0.80 4.01 24.27
C ALA A 176 -0.35 4.38 25.22
N THR A 177 -1.54 3.83 24.99
CA THR A 177 -2.71 4.00 25.86
C THR A 177 -2.46 3.41 27.24
N THR A 178 -1.91 2.19 27.31
CA THR A 178 -1.49 1.57 28.58
C THR A 178 -0.47 2.43 29.33
N LYS A 179 0.54 2.95 28.63
CA LYS A 179 1.55 3.84 29.23
C LYS A 179 0.99 5.17 29.72
N ALA A 180 0.01 5.75 29.02
CA ALA A 180 -0.69 6.94 29.50
C ALA A 180 -1.50 6.65 30.78
N GLY A 181 -2.09 5.46 30.89
CA GLY A 181 -2.75 4.99 32.11
C GLY A 181 -1.78 4.84 33.28
N GLU A 182 -0.62 4.21 33.06
CA GLU A 182 0.44 4.07 34.07
C GLU A 182 1.01 5.42 34.52
N ALA A 183 1.17 6.38 33.60
CA ALA A 183 1.60 7.74 33.93
C ALA A 183 0.55 8.46 34.79
N SER A 184 -0.74 8.27 34.50
CA SER A 184 -1.84 8.84 35.28
C SER A 184 -1.89 8.25 36.70
N ALA A 185 -1.65 6.94 36.84
CA ALA A 185 -1.55 6.29 38.15
C ALA A 185 -0.32 6.78 38.95
N SER A 186 0.79 7.03 38.27
CA SER A 186 2.00 7.59 38.89
C SER A 186 1.81 9.04 39.34
N ALA A 187 1.09 9.85 38.56
CA ALA A 187 0.71 11.21 38.95
C ALA A 187 -0.21 11.23 40.17
N ALA A 188 -1.20 10.32 40.23
CA ALA A 188 -2.07 10.16 41.41
C ALA A 188 -1.27 9.73 42.66
N SER A 189 -0.27 8.86 42.48
CA SER A 189 0.65 8.46 43.55
C SER A 189 1.50 9.64 44.03
N ALA A 190 1.95 10.50 43.11
CA ALA A 190 2.67 11.74 43.46
C ALA A 190 1.78 12.74 44.20
N ASP A 191 0.51 12.89 43.83
CA ASP A 191 -0.46 13.72 44.56
C ASP A 191 -0.77 13.17 45.96
N THR A 192 -0.82 11.84 46.09
CA THR A 192 -0.95 11.17 47.39
C THR A 192 0.29 11.44 48.26
N ALA A 193 1.49 11.34 47.70
CA ALA A 193 2.73 11.68 48.39
C ALA A 193 2.83 13.16 48.77
N ARG A 194 2.36 14.07 47.91
CA ARG A 194 2.26 15.51 48.19
C ARG A 194 1.31 15.79 49.36
N THR A 195 0.18 15.09 49.41
CA THR A 195 -0.80 15.20 50.50
C THR A 195 -0.22 14.65 51.81
N ALA A 196 0.50 13.53 51.76
CA ALA A 196 1.21 12.98 52.91
C ALA A 196 2.31 13.94 53.41
N ALA A 197 3.08 14.55 52.51
CA ALA A 197 4.09 15.55 52.86
C ALA A 197 3.48 16.82 53.49
N ALA A 198 2.33 17.28 52.99
CA ALA A 198 1.60 18.39 53.59
C ALA A 198 1.07 18.05 55.00
N ALA A 199 0.60 16.81 55.21
CA ALA A 199 0.21 16.32 56.52
C ALA A 199 1.40 16.23 57.49
N SER A 200 2.56 15.76 57.03
CA SER A 200 3.80 15.74 57.80
C SER A 200 4.29 17.16 58.15
N ALA A 201 4.18 18.12 57.23
CA ALA A 201 4.51 19.52 57.50
C ALA A 201 3.55 20.16 58.53
N ALA A 202 2.26 19.81 58.50
CA ALA A 202 1.28 20.23 59.51
C ALA A 202 1.56 19.59 60.88
N ALA A 203 1.99 18.33 60.90
CA ALA A 203 2.47 17.66 62.11
C ALA A 203 3.73 18.34 62.67
N ALA A 204 4.67 18.73 61.81
CA ALA A 204 5.85 19.49 62.21
C ALA A 204 5.50 20.85 62.83
N LYS A 205 4.54 21.60 62.26
CA LYS A 205 4.02 22.85 62.87
C LYS A 205 3.31 22.61 64.20
N THR A 206 2.62 21.49 64.33
CA THR A 206 2.02 21.09 65.61
C THR A 206 3.10 20.77 66.64
N SER A 207 4.18 20.09 66.24
CA SER A 207 5.34 19.83 67.08
C SER A 207 6.10 21.10 67.46
N GLU A 208 6.21 22.08 66.56
CA GLU A 208 6.74 23.42 66.83
C GLU A 208 5.89 24.13 67.89
N ALA A 209 4.56 24.17 67.72
CA ALA A 209 3.65 24.74 68.71
C ALA A 209 3.73 24.03 70.08
N ASN A 210 3.91 22.70 70.08
CA ASN A 210 4.11 21.92 71.31
C ASN A 210 5.47 22.21 71.97
N ALA A 211 6.51 22.48 71.18
CA ALA A 211 7.80 22.94 71.68
C ALA A 211 7.69 24.35 72.29
N ASP A 212 6.84 25.22 71.76
CA ASP A 212 6.57 26.57 72.28
C ASP A 212 5.79 26.55 73.60
N VAL A 213 4.80 25.66 73.69
CA VAL A 213 4.07 25.38 74.94
C VAL A 213 5.03 24.78 75.98
N SER A 214 5.89 23.85 75.58
CA SER A 214 6.90 23.25 76.46
C SER A 214 7.95 24.26 76.92
N ARG A 215 8.32 25.21 76.07
CA ARG A 215 9.20 26.35 76.39
C ARG A 215 8.56 27.28 77.41
N THR A 216 7.26 27.56 77.28
CA THR A 216 6.50 28.38 78.24
C THR A 216 6.39 27.68 79.60
N ALA A 217 6.03 26.38 79.61
CA ALA A 217 5.97 25.57 80.83
C ALA A 217 7.33 25.37 81.52
N ALA A 218 8.42 25.32 80.75
CA ALA A 218 9.79 25.29 81.27
C ALA A 218 10.20 26.63 81.90
N GLY A 219 9.71 27.77 81.38
CA GLY A 219 9.89 29.10 81.98
C GLY A 219 9.19 29.22 83.33
N ASP A 220 7.95 28.73 83.42
CA ASP A 220 7.19 28.69 84.68
C ASP A 220 7.83 27.75 85.71
N SER A 221 8.43 26.65 85.25
CA SER A 221 9.17 25.69 86.10
C SER A 221 10.55 26.21 86.56
N ALA A 222 11.21 27.06 85.75
CA ALA A 222 12.48 27.70 86.13
C ALA A 222 12.30 28.71 87.26
N ALA A 223 11.15 29.41 87.32
CA ALA A 223 10.77 30.26 88.44
C ALA A 223 10.58 29.46 89.76
N ALA A 224 10.18 28.19 89.66
CA ALA A 224 10.09 27.27 90.80
C ALA A 224 11.46 26.63 91.18
N ALA A 225 12.33 26.35 90.21
CA ALA A 225 13.62 25.67 90.42
C ALA A 225 14.72 26.52 91.06
N ALA A 226 14.61 27.85 91.05
CA ALA A 226 15.46 28.76 91.85
C ALA A 226 15.40 28.44 93.37
N ALA A 227 14.38 27.69 93.81
CA ALA A 227 14.27 27.16 95.16
C ALA A 227 15.07 25.85 95.43
N SER A 228 15.74 25.22 94.44
CA SER A 228 16.27 23.83 94.49
C SER A 228 17.76 23.62 94.13
N ALA A 229 18.64 24.60 94.40
CA ALA A 229 20.09 24.62 94.10
C ALA A 229 20.97 23.43 94.63
N THR A 230 20.41 22.44 95.31
CA THR A 230 21.14 21.31 95.94
C THR A 230 21.39 20.12 94.99
N ALA A 231 20.80 20.08 93.78
CA ALA A 231 20.81 18.94 92.86
C ALA A 231 21.99 18.88 91.83
N ALA A 232 23.05 19.66 92.02
CA ALA A 232 23.96 20.09 90.94
C ALA A 232 25.00 19.06 90.38
N GLN A 233 25.40 17.99 91.07
CA GLN A 233 26.46 17.07 90.56
C GLN A 233 26.04 16.10 89.43
N THR A 234 24.77 15.71 89.35
CA THR A 234 24.27 14.74 88.34
C THR A 234 24.17 15.36 86.92
N SER A 235 24.19 16.69 86.84
CA SER A 235 23.98 17.46 85.60
C SER A 235 25.21 17.52 84.68
N ALA A 236 26.42 17.29 85.20
CA ALA A 236 27.67 17.38 84.40
C ALA A 236 27.84 16.22 83.39
N ALA A 237 27.43 15.00 83.73
CA ALA A 237 27.53 13.83 82.83
C ALA A 237 26.45 13.81 81.73
N ARG A 238 25.30 14.43 81.97
CA ARG A 238 24.19 14.55 81.01
C ARG A 238 24.42 15.64 79.94
N ALA A 239 25.26 16.64 80.24
CA ALA A 239 25.64 17.70 79.30
C ALA A 239 26.51 17.19 78.13
N GLY A 240 27.52 16.34 78.42
CA GLY A 240 28.39 15.76 77.37
C GLY A 240 27.69 14.77 76.43
N ALA A 241 26.71 14.03 76.94
CA ALA A 241 25.85 13.15 76.12
C ALA A 241 24.91 13.96 75.21
N SER A 242 24.41 15.11 75.67
CA SER A 242 23.55 16.01 74.88
C SER A 242 24.31 16.74 73.77
N GLU A 243 25.58 17.10 73.98
CA GLU A 243 26.43 17.70 72.94
C GLU A 243 26.72 16.71 71.79
N THR A 244 26.96 15.45 72.12
CA THR A 244 27.21 14.37 71.14
C THR A 244 25.94 14.03 70.35
N ALA A 245 24.77 14.04 71.00
CA ALA A 245 23.47 13.84 70.35
C ALA A 245 23.08 15.04 69.44
N ALA A 246 23.41 16.27 69.84
CA ALA A 246 23.21 17.47 69.02
C ALA A 246 24.07 17.46 67.74
N LYS A 247 25.37 17.11 67.84
CA LYS A 247 26.26 16.97 66.68
C LYS A 247 25.83 15.84 65.73
N THR A 248 25.30 14.75 66.27
CA THR A 248 24.76 13.63 65.47
C THR A 248 23.49 14.05 64.71
N SER A 249 22.61 14.82 65.37
CA SER A 249 21.37 15.33 64.76
C SER A 249 21.63 16.41 63.70
N GLU A 250 22.65 17.24 63.91
CA GLU A 250 23.12 18.23 62.91
C GLU A 250 23.70 17.54 61.67
N THR A 251 24.45 16.45 61.85
CA THR A 251 24.97 15.62 60.75
C THR A 251 23.83 14.92 59.97
N GLN A 252 22.80 14.41 60.66
CA GLN A 252 21.63 13.80 60.03
C GLN A 252 20.74 14.80 59.29
N ALA A 253 20.61 16.02 59.81
CA ALA A 253 19.91 17.11 59.13
C ALA A 253 20.65 17.54 57.85
N ALA A 254 21.99 17.61 57.88
CA ALA A 254 22.81 17.90 56.71
C ALA A 254 22.70 16.81 55.63
N SER A 255 22.71 15.53 56.01
CA SER A 255 22.48 14.42 55.07
C SER A 255 21.08 14.47 54.46
N SER A 256 20.05 14.76 55.26
CA SER A 256 18.67 14.87 54.80
C SER A 256 18.45 16.05 53.84
N ALA A 257 19.17 17.16 54.04
CA ALA A 257 19.19 18.27 53.09
C ALA A 257 19.88 17.89 51.76
N GLY A 258 20.93 17.06 51.82
CA GLY A 258 21.57 16.46 50.65
C GLY A 258 20.62 15.57 49.84
N ASP A 259 19.87 14.71 50.52
CA ASP A 259 18.89 13.81 49.89
C ASP A 259 17.71 14.58 49.25
N ALA A 260 17.27 15.68 49.88
CA ALA A 260 16.30 16.59 49.31
C ALA A 260 16.83 17.27 48.03
N GLY A 261 18.10 17.70 48.02
CA GLY A 261 18.76 18.26 46.83
C GLY A 261 18.91 17.25 45.68
N ALA A 262 19.26 16.00 46.00
CA ALA A 262 19.31 14.91 45.03
C ALA A 262 17.93 14.63 44.42
N SER A 263 16.87 14.69 45.24
CA SER A 263 15.48 14.48 44.80
C SER A 263 14.97 15.59 43.88
N VAL A 264 15.34 16.86 44.14
CA VAL A 264 15.03 17.98 43.22
C VAL A 264 15.74 17.79 41.87
N THR A 265 16.98 17.32 41.89
CA THR A 265 17.75 17.04 40.67
C THR A 265 17.12 15.89 39.86
N ALA A 266 16.62 14.85 40.53
CA ALA A 266 15.89 13.75 39.89
C ALA A 266 14.55 14.20 39.28
N ALA A 267 13.84 15.12 39.94
CA ALA A 267 12.62 15.72 39.41
C ALA A 267 12.89 16.54 38.12
N ALA A 268 13.93 17.37 38.11
CA ALA A 268 14.34 18.13 36.93
C ALA A 268 14.79 17.23 35.76
N ALA A 269 15.48 16.12 36.06
CA ALA A 269 15.85 15.12 35.04
C ALA A 269 14.61 14.43 34.44
N SER A 270 13.59 14.16 35.27
CA SER A 270 12.32 13.56 34.83
C SER A 270 11.49 14.52 33.97
N GLU A 271 11.47 15.82 34.31
CA GLU A 271 10.83 16.85 33.49
C GLU A 271 11.50 16.96 32.10
N LYS A 272 12.83 16.89 32.06
CA LYS A 272 13.58 16.87 30.79
C LYS A 272 13.30 15.61 29.96
N ALA A 273 13.15 14.45 30.59
CA ALA A 273 12.76 13.21 29.92
C ALA A 273 11.33 13.26 29.38
N ALA A 274 10.39 13.88 30.11
CA ALA A 274 9.02 14.10 29.64
C ALA A 274 8.97 15.03 28.41
N ALA A 275 9.77 16.10 28.41
CA ALA A 275 9.90 17.00 27.27
C ALA A 275 10.49 16.29 26.03
N ALA A 276 11.49 15.43 26.22
CA ALA A 276 12.06 14.62 25.14
C ALA A 276 11.05 13.62 24.55
N SER A 277 10.24 12.97 25.39
CA SER A 277 9.17 12.08 24.95
C SER A 277 8.05 12.81 24.20
N ALA A 278 7.69 14.03 24.63
CA ALA A 278 6.72 14.87 23.91
C ALA A 278 7.24 15.28 22.52
N ALA A 279 8.54 15.58 22.39
CA ALA A 279 9.17 15.85 21.11
C ALA A 279 9.17 14.61 20.19
N ALA A 280 9.48 13.43 20.74
CA ALA A 280 9.43 12.17 19.99
C ALA A 280 8.01 11.84 19.47
N ALA A 281 6.98 12.09 20.27
CA ALA A 281 5.58 11.91 19.85
C ALA A 281 5.21 12.82 18.66
N LYS A 282 5.67 14.09 18.68
CA LYS A 282 5.44 15.07 17.60
C LYS A 282 6.17 14.69 16.31
N THR A 283 7.38 14.14 16.43
CA THR A 283 8.11 13.55 15.29
C THR A 283 7.37 12.35 14.71
N SER A 284 6.84 11.46 15.54
CA SER A 284 6.02 10.33 15.08
C SER A 284 4.74 10.76 14.36
N GLU A 285 4.06 11.79 14.86
CA GLU A 285 2.87 12.38 14.21
C GLU A 285 3.21 12.95 12.82
N THR A 286 4.38 13.60 12.71
CA THR A 286 4.90 14.10 11.43
C THR A 286 5.25 12.96 10.45
N ASN A 287 5.87 11.89 10.94
CA ASN A 287 6.18 10.71 10.13
C ASN A 287 4.91 9.99 9.66
N ALA A 288 3.86 9.93 10.50
CA ALA A 288 2.57 9.38 10.12
C ALA A 288 1.88 10.22 9.03
N ALA A 289 1.91 11.55 9.14
CA ALA A 289 1.37 12.46 8.11
C ALA A 289 2.13 12.35 6.78
N THR A 290 3.46 12.17 6.84
CA THR A 290 4.31 11.96 5.66
C THR A 290 3.97 10.63 4.97
N SER A 291 3.85 9.55 5.75
CA SER A 291 3.44 8.23 5.22
C SER A 291 2.05 8.23 4.59
N ALA A 292 1.09 8.95 5.19
CA ALA A 292 -0.25 9.13 4.61
C ALA A 292 -0.21 9.86 3.26
N SER A 293 0.63 10.89 3.15
CA SER A 293 0.83 11.64 1.89
C SER A 293 1.45 10.76 0.80
N THR A 294 2.44 9.94 1.15
CA THR A 294 3.06 8.97 0.23
C THR A 294 2.06 7.92 -0.24
N ALA A 295 1.19 7.41 0.65
CA ALA A 295 0.14 6.46 0.28
C ALA A 295 -0.89 7.07 -0.70
N ALA A 296 -1.27 8.34 -0.50
CA ALA A 296 -2.17 9.05 -1.41
C ALA A 296 -1.54 9.28 -2.80
N ALA A 297 -0.24 9.60 -2.85
CA ALA A 297 0.50 9.73 -4.11
C ALA A 297 0.57 8.39 -4.87
N SER A 298 0.85 7.29 -4.17
CA SER A 298 0.86 5.93 -4.75
C SER A 298 -0.51 5.50 -5.27
N ALA A 299 -1.60 5.84 -4.57
CA ALA A 299 -2.97 5.58 -5.04
C ALA A 299 -3.28 6.35 -6.33
N THR A 300 -2.80 7.60 -6.43
CA THR A 300 -2.96 8.43 -7.64
C THR A 300 -2.18 7.85 -8.82
N ALA A 301 -0.94 7.40 -8.59
CA ALA A 301 -0.14 6.74 -9.61
C ALA A 301 -0.81 5.44 -10.11
N ALA A 302 -1.34 4.62 -9.20
CA ALA A 302 -2.07 3.40 -9.55
C ALA A 302 -3.33 3.69 -10.40
N SER A 303 -4.09 4.75 -10.08
CA SER A 303 -5.27 5.15 -10.86
C SER A 303 -4.90 5.64 -12.28
N SER A 304 -3.73 6.27 -12.42
CA SER A 304 -3.21 6.72 -13.71
C SER A 304 -2.79 5.54 -14.57
N SER A 305 -2.03 4.59 -14.00
CA SER A 305 -1.64 3.35 -14.70
C SER A 305 -2.83 2.48 -15.09
N ALA A 306 -3.88 2.40 -14.26
CA ALA A 306 -5.12 1.71 -14.62
C ALA A 306 -5.83 2.37 -15.81
N SER A 307 -5.80 3.70 -15.89
CA SER A 307 -6.38 4.46 -17.01
C SER A 307 -5.60 4.22 -18.32
N GLU A 308 -4.27 4.20 -18.25
CA GLU A 308 -3.39 3.88 -19.39
C GLU A 308 -3.60 2.44 -19.89
N ALA A 309 -3.76 1.48 -18.97
CA ALA A 309 -4.08 0.10 -19.30
C ALA A 309 -5.45 -0.04 -20.00
N SER A 310 -6.47 0.70 -19.54
CA SER A 310 -7.79 0.72 -20.22
C SER A 310 -7.70 1.29 -21.64
N THR A 311 -6.84 2.29 -21.84
CA THR A 311 -6.60 2.90 -23.15
C THR A 311 -5.91 1.93 -24.10
N HIS A 312 -4.94 1.16 -23.61
CA HIS A 312 -4.26 0.11 -24.39
C HIS A 312 -5.20 -1.06 -24.74
N ALA A 313 -6.10 -1.45 -23.83
CA ALA A 313 -7.12 -2.45 -24.11
C ALA A 313 -8.05 -2.00 -25.24
N ALA A 314 -8.52 -0.75 -25.22
CA ALA A 314 -9.35 -0.19 -26.29
C ALA A 314 -8.61 -0.10 -27.65
N ALA A 315 -7.32 0.23 -27.64
CA ALA A 315 -6.48 0.22 -28.83
C ALA A 315 -6.27 -1.21 -29.39
N SER A 316 -6.18 -2.20 -28.51
CA SER A 316 -6.11 -3.62 -28.88
C SER A 316 -7.40 -4.10 -29.53
N ASP A 317 -8.57 -3.77 -28.98
CA ASP A 317 -9.88 -4.12 -29.58
C ASP A 317 -10.07 -3.50 -30.97
N THR A 318 -9.58 -2.26 -31.13
CA THR A 318 -9.58 -1.57 -32.43
C THR A 318 -8.67 -2.30 -33.43
N SER A 319 -7.48 -2.72 -32.99
CA SER A 319 -6.52 -3.45 -33.83
C SER A 319 -7.02 -4.84 -34.23
N ALA A 320 -7.68 -5.56 -33.32
CA ALA A 320 -8.33 -6.84 -33.59
C ALA A 320 -9.47 -6.69 -34.62
N SER A 321 -10.25 -5.61 -34.54
CA SER A 321 -11.32 -5.30 -35.50
C SER A 321 -10.77 -5.02 -36.90
N LEU A 322 -9.65 -4.30 -37.00
CA LEU A 322 -8.96 -4.05 -38.28
C LEU A 322 -8.35 -5.33 -38.86
N ALA A 323 -7.80 -6.21 -38.04
CA ALA A 323 -7.30 -7.51 -38.47
C ALA A 323 -8.43 -8.41 -39.03
N ALA A 324 -9.60 -8.42 -38.38
CA ALA A 324 -10.78 -9.14 -38.87
C ALA A 324 -11.29 -8.58 -40.22
N GLN A 325 -11.28 -7.26 -40.41
CA GLN A 325 -11.59 -6.63 -41.70
C GLN A 325 -10.58 -7.01 -42.79
N SER A 326 -9.29 -7.02 -42.46
CA SER A 326 -8.23 -7.44 -43.39
C SER A 326 -8.35 -8.91 -43.77
N SER A 327 -8.70 -9.79 -42.83
CA SER A 327 -8.97 -11.21 -43.09
C SER A 327 -10.17 -11.39 -44.03
N THR A 328 -11.24 -10.64 -43.80
CA THR A 328 -12.44 -10.64 -44.68
C THR A 328 -12.09 -10.18 -46.09
N ALA A 329 -11.28 -9.12 -46.22
CA ALA A 329 -10.82 -8.61 -47.51
C ALA A 329 -9.91 -9.60 -48.25
N ALA A 330 -9.04 -10.31 -47.52
CA ALA A 330 -8.18 -11.37 -48.07
C ALA A 330 -9.01 -12.58 -48.55
N GLY A 331 -10.02 -13.00 -47.79
CA GLY A 331 -10.98 -14.03 -48.21
C GLY A 331 -11.71 -13.65 -49.49
N ALA A 332 -12.22 -12.42 -49.57
CA ALA A 332 -12.88 -11.91 -50.78
C ALA A 332 -11.92 -11.77 -51.99
N ALA A 333 -10.62 -11.61 -51.77
CA ALA A 333 -9.62 -11.61 -52.83
C ALA A 333 -9.29 -13.03 -53.30
N ALA A 334 -9.21 -14.00 -52.39
CA ALA A 334 -9.04 -15.41 -52.71
C ALA A 334 -10.20 -15.95 -53.55
N THR A 335 -11.46 -15.67 -53.16
CA THR A 335 -12.64 -16.06 -53.95
C THR A 335 -12.63 -15.44 -55.34
N ARG A 336 -12.23 -14.16 -55.48
CA ARG A 336 -12.09 -13.52 -56.81
C ARG A 336 -11.00 -14.17 -57.66
N ALA A 337 -9.92 -14.66 -57.06
CA ALA A 337 -8.88 -15.39 -57.77
C ALA A 337 -9.35 -16.78 -58.19
N GLU A 338 -10.10 -17.48 -57.34
CA GLU A 338 -10.76 -18.76 -57.68
C GLU A 338 -11.78 -18.58 -58.81
N ASP A 339 -12.62 -17.54 -58.76
CA ASP A 339 -13.57 -17.21 -59.84
C ASP A 339 -12.86 -16.84 -61.14
N ALA A 340 -11.72 -16.14 -61.06
CA ALA A 340 -10.90 -15.81 -62.23
C ALA A 340 -10.23 -17.04 -62.84
N ALA A 341 -9.72 -17.95 -62.00
CA ALA A 341 -9.18 -19.23 -62.44
C ALA A 341 -10.26 -20.09 -63.09
N LYS A 342 -11.46 -20.15 -62.50
CA LYS A 342 -12.60 -20.87 -63.05
C LYS A 342 -13.05 -20.30 -64.40
N ARG A 343 -13.08 -18.96 -64.54
CA ARG A 343 -13.33 -18.32 -65.84
C ARG A 343 -12.24 -18.62 -66.86
N ALA A 344 -10.99 -18.78 -66.45
CA ALA A 344 -9.90 -19.17 -67.34
C ALA A 344 -10.03 -20.65 -67.79
N GLU A 345 -10.45 -21.54 -66.89
CA GLU A 345 -10.82 -22.93 -67.23
C GLU A 345 -12.01 -22.98 -68.19
N ASP A 346 -13.07 -22.22 -67.92
CA ASP A 346 -14.27 -22.16 -68.78
C ASP A 346 -13.92 -21.59 -70.17
N ILE A 347 -13.01 -20.61 -70.26
CA ILE A 347 -12.50 -20.08 -71.54
C ILE A 347 -11.66 -21.14 -72.25
N ALA A 348 -10.82 -21.90 -71.54
CA ALA A 348 -10.04 -22.98 -72.13
C ALA A 348 -10.95 -24.10 -72.70
N ASP A 349 -12.03 -24.44 -72.01
CA ASP A 349 -13.04 -25.41 -72.46
C ASP A 349 -13.79 -24.91 -73.72
N VAL A 350 -14.12 -23.61 -73.80
CA VAL A 350 -14.77 -23.02 -74.98
C VAL A 350 -13.86 -22.99 -76.22
N ILE A 351 -12.53 -23.00 -76.06
CA ILE A 351 -11.56 -22.90 -77.18
C ILE A 351 -11.32 -24.26 -77.88
N SER A 352 -11.85 -25.38 -77.38
CA SER A 352 -11.85 -26.70 -78.09
C SER A 352 -10.48 -27.10 -78.70
N LEU A 353 -9.40 -27.01 -77.93
CA LEU A 353 -8.10 -27.52 -78.36
C LEU A 353 -8.01 -29.03 -78.05
N GLU A 354 -8.08 -29.86 -79.09
CA GLU A 354 -7.98 -31.32 -78.95
C GLU A 354 -6.56 -31.77 -78.58
N ASP A 355 -6.45 -32.75 -77.65
CA ASP A 355 -5.19 -33.39 -77.29
C ASP A 355 -4.62 -34.19 -78.48
N ALA A 356 -3.29 -34.16 -78.65
CA ALA A 356 -2.63 -34.96 -79.69
C ALA A 356 -2.76 -36.46 -79.40
N SER A 357 -3.05 -37.25 -80.43
CA SER A 357 -2.96 -38.71 -80.37
C SER A 357 -1.96 -39.22 -81.41
N LEU A 358 -1.65 -40.52 -81.38
CA LEU A 358 -0.81 -41.16 -82.40
C LEU A 358 -1.40 -41.09 -83.82
N THR A 359 -2.66 -40.66 -83.96
CA THR A 359 -3.39 -40.59 -85.23
C THR A 359 -4.00 -39.22 -85.52
N LYS A 360 -3.90 -38.24 -84.61
CA LYS A 360 -4.49 -36.90 -84.76
C LYS A 360 -3.54 -35.81 -84.22
N LYS A 361 -3.32 -34.75 -84.99
CA LYS A 361 -2.47 -33.62 -84.58
C LYS A 361 -3.23 -32.75 -83.58
N GLY A 362 -2.64 -32.50 -82.42
CA GLY A 362 -3.18 -31.69 -81.31
C GLY A 362 -2.06 -31.19 -80.40
N ILE A 363 -2.38 -30.81 -79.15
CA ILE A 363 -1.39 -30.34 -78.17
C ILE A 363 -0.91 -31.53 -77.30
N VAL A 364 0.41 -31.67 -77.07
CA VAL A 364 1.01 -32.78 -76.30
C VAL A 364 1.30 -32.33 -74.86
N LYS A 365 0.79 -33.08 -73.86
CA LYS A 365 1.10 -32.85 -72.43
C LYS A 365 2.31 -33.69 -72.01
N LEU A 366 3.27 -33.07 -71.30
CA LEU A 366 4.51 -33.72 -70.84
C LEU A 366 4.40 -34.14 -69.36
N SER A 367 4.80 -35.36 -69.02
CA SER A 367 4.82 -35.87 -67.64
C SER A 367 6.24 -36.24 -67.18
N SER A 368 6.58 -35.83 -65.96
CA SER A 368 7.84 -36.22 -65.30
C SER A 368 7.65 -37.30 -64.23
N ALA A 369 6.47 -37.90 -64.14
CA ALA A 369 6.22 -39.04 -63.26
C ALA A 369 7.00 -40.27 -63.76
N THR A 370 7.65 -40.98 -62.83
CA THR A 370 8.48 -42.16 -63.14
C THR A 370 7.69 -43.47 -63.15
N ASP A 371 6.40 -43.38 -62.83
CA ASP A 371 5.44 -44.47 -62.66
C ASP A 371 4.13 -44.23 -63.45
N SER A 372 4.15 -43.31 -64.42
CA SER A 372 2.98 -42.99 -65.24
C SER A 372 2.54 -44.18 -66.09
N ASP A 373 1.27 -44.55 -65.97
CA ASP A 373 0.56 -45.52 -66.78
C ASP A 373 -0.27 -44.87 -67.91
N SER A 374 -0.23 -43.53 -68.02
CA SER A 374 -0.97 -42.77 -69.04
C SER A 374 -0.36 -42.86 -70.44
N GLU A 375 -1.18 -43.21 -71.44
CA GLU A 375 -0.82 -43.18 -72.87
C GLU A 375 -1.01 -41.80 -73.53
N ALA A 376 -1.64 -40.85 -72.82
CA ALA A 376 -1.92 -39.50 -73.32
C ALA A 376 -0.83 -38.46 -72.94
N LEU A 377 0.15 -38.85 -72.14
CA LEU A 377 1.22 -37.98 -71.63
C LEU A 377 2.58 -38.49 -72.13
N ALA A 378 3.37 -37.62 -72.74
CA ALA A 378 4.74 -37.98 -73.15
C ALA A 378 5.72 -37.85 -71.98
N ALA A 379 6.50 -38.90 -71.72
CA ALA A 379 7.51 -38.91 -70.66
C ALA A 379 8.63 -37.89 -70.94
N THR A 380 9.00 -37.10 -69.96
CA THR A 380 10.13 -36.16 -70.10
C THR A 380 11.48 -36.88 -70.03
N PRO A 381 12.54 -36.33 -70.63
CA PRO A 381 13.91 -36.83 -70.46
C PRO A 381 14.33 -36.94 -68.98
N LYS A 382 13.72 -36.13 -68.09
CA LYS A 382 13.93 -36.19 -66.63
C LYS A 382 13.34 -37.47 -66.03
N ALA A 383 12.10 -37.83 -66.35
CA ALA A 383 11.49 -39.09 -65.90
C ALA A 383 12.29 -40.29 -66.41
N VAL A 384 12.66 -40.29 -67.70
CA VAL A 384 13.46 -41.36 -68.31
C VAL A 384 14.82 -41.48 -67.62
N LYS A 385 15.47 -40.36 -67.32
CA LYS A 385 16.75 -40.35 -66.60
C LYS A 385 16.61 -40.82 -65.15
N ALA A 386 15.54 -40.45 -64.45
CA ALA A 386 15.29 -40.87 -63.08
C ALA A 386 15.03 -42.37 -62.98
N VAL A 387 14.22 -42.93 -63.88
CA VAL A 387 14.00 -44.38 -63.99
C VAL A 387 15.31 -45.11 -64.33
N MET A 388 16.13 -44.57 -65.23
CA MET A 388 17.45 -45.14 -65.55
C MET A 388 18.42 -45.11 -64.36
N ILE A 389 18.44 -44.03 -63.58
CA ILE A 389 19.26 -43.94 -62.36
C ILE A 389 18.78 -44.96 -61.33
N GLU A 390 17.48 -45.08 -61.08
CA GLU A 390 16.95 -46.02 -60.11
C GLU A 390 17.22 -47.47 -60.53
N ALA A 391 17.03 -47.82 -61.82
CA ALA A 391 17.37 -49.13 -62.35
C ALA A 391 18.86 -49.48 -62.17
N GLN A 392 19.76 -48.48 -62.23
CA GLN A 392 21.20 -48.66 -62.00
C GLN A 392 21.59 -48.85 -60.52
N THR A 393 20.67 -48.61 -59.57
CA THR A 393 20.92 -48.79 -58.12
C THR A 393 20.44 -50.14 -57.55
N LYS A 394 19.71 -50.94 -58.33
CA LYS A 394 19.26 -52.27 -57.90
C LYS A 394 20.34 -53.30 -58.19
N ALA A 395 20.59 -54.19 -57.23
CA ALA A 395 21.59 -55.26 -57.40
C ALA A 395 21.11 -56.35 -58.38
N PRO A 396 22.01 -57.04 -59.09
CA PRO A 396 21.66 -58.19 -59.93
C PRO A 396 20.91 -59.25 -59.12
N LEU A 397 19.94 -59.91 -59.75
CA LEU A 397 19.02 -60.84 -59.09
C LEU A 397 19.72 -62.05 -58.46
N ASP A 398 20.93 -62.39 -58.93
CA ASP A 398 21.74 -63.50 -58.43
C ASP A 398 23.02 -63.01 -57.72
N SER A 399 23.14 -63.36 -56.42
CA SER A 399 24.33 -63.19 -55.57
C SER A 399 24.90 -61.75 -55.45
N PRO A 400 24.17 -60.82 -54.83
CA PRO A 400 24.64 -59.44 -54.64
C PRO A 400 25.79 -59.35 -53.62
N ALA A 401 26.80 -58.52 -53.90
CA ALA A 401 27.85 -58.19 -52.94
C ALA A 401 27.38 -57.06 -52.00
N LEU A 402 27.18 -57.35 -50.72
CA LEU A 402 26.75 -56.36 -49.71
C LEU A 402 27.97 -55.64 -49.11
N THR A 403 27.99 -54.30 -49.18
CA THR A 403 28.99 -53.45 -48.50
C THR A 403 28.26 -52.40 -47.64
N GLY A 404 28.82 -51.97 -46.49
CA GLY A 404 28.19 -51.05 -45.54
C GLY A 404 27.33 -51.73 -44.45
N THR A 405 26.27 -51.06 -43.98
CA THR A 405 25.29 -51.55 -42.98
C THR A 405 23.92 -51.83 -43.62
N PRO A 406 23.73 -52.96 -44.32
CA PRO A 406 22.46 -53.30 -44.95
C PRO A 406 21.38 -53.63 -43.90
N THR A 407 20.17 -53.11 -44.08
CA THR A 407 19.00 -53.47 -43.27
C THR A 407 18.28 -54.68 -43.89
N ALA A 408 18.12 -55.75 -43.13
CA ALA A 408 17.37 -56.95 -43.53
C ALA A 408 16.28 -57.25 -42.49
N PRO A 409 15.15 -57.89 -42.87
CA PRO A 409 14.14 -58.35 -41.92
C PRO A 409 14.74 -59.32 -40.89
N THR A 410 14.43 -59.16 -39.60
CA THR A 410 14.91 -60.04 -38.53
C THR A 410 14.22 -61.42 -38.62
N PRO A 411 14.97 -62.52 -38.79
CA PRO A 411 14.38 -63.86 -38.81
C PRO A 411 13.80 -64.28 -37.45
N GLU A 412 12.88 -65.25 -37.45
CA GLU A 412 12.37 -65.89 -36.24
C GLU A 412 13.44 -66.74 -35.54
N THR A 413 13.46 -66.78 -34.21
CA THR A 413 14.52 -67.45 -33.39
C THR A 413 14.66 -68.97 -33.60
N THR A 414 13.82 -69.57 -34.44
CA THR A 414 13.83 -71.00 -34.82
C THR A 414 14.43 -71.26 -36.22
N ALA A 415 14.83 -70.23 -36.98
CA ALA A 415 15.36 -70.35 -38.35
C ALA A 415 16.64 -71.20 -38.46
N ALA A 416 16.81 -71.92 -39.58
CA ALA A 416 17.80 -73.01 -39.75
C ALA A 416 18.71 -72.92 -40.99
N GLY A 417 18.80 -71.78 -41.69
CA GLY A 417 20.04 -71.43 -42.40
C GLY A 417 19.99 -71.19 -43.91
N ILE A 418 19.33 -70.10 -44.33
CA ILE A 418 19.65 -69.35 -45.57
C ILE A 418 19.38 -67.84 -45.45
N GLU A 419 18.87 -67.38 -44.30
CA GLU A 419 18.50 -66.00 -44.01
C GLU A 419 19.70 -65.16 -43.51
N ILE A 420 19.64 -63.83 -43.70
CA ILE A 420 20.65 -62.90 -43.15
C ILE A 420 20.44 -62.75 -41.64
N ALA A 421 21.39 -63.20 -40.82
CA ALA A 421 21.35 -63.05 -39.37
C ALA A 421 21.51 -61.57 -38.96
N THR A 422 20.43 -60.95 -38.45
CA THR A 422 20.44 -59.56 -37.98
C THR A 422 20.94 -59.45 -36.53
N ALA A 423 21.39 -58.26 -36.11
CA ALA A 423 21.85 -58.02 -34.73
C ALA A 423 20.77 -58.34 -33.67
N ALA A 424 19.50 -58.05 -33.97
CA ALA A 424 18.37 -58.37 -33.10
C ALA A 424 18.17 -59.89 -32.92
N PHE A 425 18.37 -60.67 -33.99
CA PHE A 425 18.30 -62.13 -33.94
C PHE A 425 19.40 -62.72 -33.03
N VAL A 426 20.63 -62.17 -33.11
CA VAL A 426 21.75 -62.58 -32.25
C VAL A 426 21.49 -62.20 -30.79
N ALA A 427 21.01 -60.98 -30.52
CA ALA A 427 20.69 -60.52 -29.16
C ALA A 427 19.61 -61.40 -28.49
N ALA A 428 18.58 -61.82 -29.23
CA ALA A 428 17.53 -62.69 -28.72
C ALA A 428 18.06 -64.11 -28.36
N LYS A 429 18.97 -64.67 -29.16
CA LYS A 429 19.64 -65.95 -28.85
C LYS A 429 20.55 -65.86 -27.62
N VAL A 430 21.27 -64.75 -27.44
CA VAL A 430 22.10 -64.51 -26.25
C VAL A 430 21.22 -64.35 -25.00
N ALA A 431 20.06 -63.70 -25.09
CA ALA A 431 19.12 -63.58 -23.97
C ALA A 431 18.57 -64.95 -23.50
N GLN A 432 18.28 -65.89 -24.42
CA GLN A 432 17.92 -67.27 -24.06
C GLN A 432 19.05 -68.02 -23.33
N LEU A 433 20.31 -67.70 -23.64
CA LEU A 433 21.47 -68.29 -22.97
C LEU A 433 21.73 -67.67 -21.58
N VAL A 434 21.39 -66.39 -21.36
CA VAL A 434 21.56 -65.69 -20.08
C VAL A 434 20.43 -66.02 -19.08
N GLY A 435 19.22 -66.30 -19.54
CA GLY A 435 18.08 -66.67 -18.68
C GLY A 435 18.15 -68.08 -18.05
N SER A 436 19.27 -68.80 -18.20
CA SER A 436 19.45 -70.18 -17.71
C SER A 436 20.49 -70.34 -16.58
N ALA A 437 20.87 -69.25 -15.89
CA ALA A 437 21.82 -69.28 -14.76
C ALA A 437 21.12 -69.40 -13.37
N PRO A 438 21.63 -70.19 -12.38
CA PRO A 438 20.92 -70.57 -11.14
C PRO A 438 20.94 -69.53 -9.98
N GLU A 439 19.99 -69.69 -9.03
CA GLU A 439 19.59 -68.85 -7.88
C GLU A 439 20.66 -68.44 -6.83
N ALA A 440 21.95 -68.67 -7.06
CA ALA A 440 23.02 -68.39 -6.09
C ALA A 440 23.63 -66.96 -6.18
N LEU A 441 22.90 -65.99 -6.74
CA LEU A 441 23.32 -64.58 -6.82
C LEU A 441 22.23 -63.61 -6.30
N ASP A 442 21.47 -64.02 -5.28
CA ASP A 442 20.48 -63.18 -4.57
C ASP A 442 21.08 -62.48 -3.33
N THR A 443 22.11 -61.65 -3.57
CA THR A 443 22.89 -60.99 -2.50
C THR A 443 22.16 -59.85 -1.79
N LEU A 444 21.03 -59.38 -2.33
CA LEU A 444 20.20 -58.36 -1.68
C LEU A 444 19.25 -58.96 -0.64
N GLN A 445 18.77 -60.19 -0.87
CA GLN A 445 17.93 -60.92 0.08
C GLN A 445 18.74 -61.36 1.32
N GLU A 446 19.99 -61.79 1.13
CA GLU A 446 20.89 -62.15 2.25
C GLU A 446 21.21 -60.96 3.18
N LEU A 447 21.32 -59.74 2.65
CA LEU A 447 21.54 -58.52 3.45
C LEU A 447 20.29 -58.10 4.24
N ALA A 448 19.09 -58.29 3.67
CA ALA A 448 17.83 -57.98 4.33
C ALA A 448 17.58 -58.90 5.54
N ASP A 449 17.90 -60.19 5.41
CA ASP A 449 17.70 -61.18 6.46
C ASP A 449 18.76 -61.08 7.58
N ALA A 450 20.00 -60.68 7.28
CA ALA A 450 21.06 -60.48 8.29
C ALA A 450 20.82 -59.28 9.23
N LEU A 451 20.07 -58.27 8.78
CA LEU A 451 19.63 -57.12 9.58
C LEU A 451 18.28 -57.36 10.28
N GLY A 452 17.70 -58.56 10.11
CA GLY A 452 16.48 -59.00 10.78
C GLY A 452 15.21 -58.27 10.34
N ASN A 453 15.23 -57.59 9.18
CA ASN A 453 14.11 -56.80 8.66
C ASN A 453 13.48 -55.84 9.69
N ASP A 454 14.27 -55.22 10.59
CA ASP A 454 13.77 -54.26 11.59
C ASP A 454 13.61 -52.85 10.97
N PRO A 455 12.38 -52.33 10.78
CA PRO A 455 12.15 -51.01 10.20
C PRO A 455 12.60 -49.86 11.11
N ASN A 456 12.80 -50.13 12.41
CA ASN A 456 13.16 -49.16 13.44
C ASN A 456 14.52 -49.45 14.06
N PHE A 457 15.45 -50.03 13.28
CA PHE A 457 16.78 -50.46 13.71
C PHE A 457 17.50 -49.42 14.60
N ALA A 458 17.42 -48.13 14.25
CA ALA A 458 18.01 -47.06 15.05
C ALA A 458 17.45 -46.97 16.48
N THR A 459 16.13 -47.13 16.64
CA THR A 459 15.45 -47.10 17.95
C THR A 459 15.78 -48.34 18.78
N THR A 460 15.85 -49.52 18.14
CA THR A 460 16.21 -50.79 18.79
C THR A 460 17.64 -50.76 19.32
N VAL A 461 18.58 -50.16 18.57
CA VAL A 461 19.98 -49.98 19.01
C VAL A 461 20.07 -48.95 20.15
N LEU A 462 19.32 -47.85 20.07
CA LEU A 462 19.32 -46.80 21.11
C LEU A 462 18.83 -47.34 22.47
N ASN A 463 17.79 -48.16 22.49
CA ASN A 463 17.26 -48.76 23.71
C ASN A 463 18.21 -49.80 24.33
N LYS A 464 19.00 -50.52 23.53
CA LYS A 464 20.05 -51.42 24.03
C LYS A 464 21.23 -50.66 24.65
N LEU A 465 21.48 -49.42 24.21
CA LEU A 465 22.54 -48.55 24.75
C LEU A 465 22.09 -47.85 26.05
N ALA A 466 20.81 -47.49 26.18
CA ALA A 466 20.24 -46.85 27.36
C ALA A 466 20.28 -47.73 28.64
N GLY A 467 20.41 -49.05 28.50
CA GLY A 467 20.54 -49.99 29.62
C GLY A 467 21.98 -50.25 30.09
N LYS A 468 22.99 -49.57 29.52
CA LYS A 468 24.42 -49.76 29.88
C LYS A 468 24.90 -48.58 30.72
N GLN A 469 24.98 -48.77 32.04
CA GLN A 469 25.58 -47.80 32.98
C GLN A 469 27.10 -47.62 32.73
N PRO A 470 27.71 -46.45 33.01
CA PRO A 470 29.16 -46.24 32.84
C PRO A 470 29.98 -47.10 33.80
N LEU A 471 31.13 -47.60 33.34
CA LEU A 471 32.08 -48.46 34.06
C LEU A 471 32.91 -47.66 35.10
N ASP A 472 32.27 -46.74 35.85
CA ASP A 472 32.91 -45.99 36.94
C ASP A 472 32.47 -46.57 38.29
N GLU A 473 33.45 -47.05 39.07
CA GLU A 473 33.17 -47.74 40.35
C GLU A 473 32.49 -46.86 41.38
N THR A 474 32.77 -45.55 41.39
CA THR A 474 32.19 -44.60 42.35
C THR A 474 30.72 -44.35 42.04
N LEU A 475 30.41 -44.09 40.77
CA LEU A 475 29.05 -43.84 40.31
C LEU A 475 28.18 -45.11 40.40
N THR A 476 28.77 -46.28 40.16
CA THR A 476 28.13 -47.59 40.36
C THR A 476 27.83 -47.84 41.84
N ALA A 477 28.72 -47.48 42.76
CA ALA A 477 28.52 -47.65 44.20
C ALA A 477 27.46 -46.70 44.78
N LEU A 478 27.31 -45.48 44.24
CA LEU A 478 26.31 -44.49 44.68
C LEU A 478 24.93 -44.73 44.08
N SER A 479 24.86 -45.24 42.84
CA SER A 479 23.63 -45.53 42.12
C SER A 479 22.89 -46.75 42.71
N GLY A 480 22.00 -46.50 43.67
CA GLY A 480 21.12 -47.53 44.26
C GLY A 480 21.22 -47.68 45.77
N LYS A 481 22.06 -46.88 46.45
CA LYS A 481 22.07 -46.80 47.91
C LYS A 481 20.86 -45.99 48.41
N SER A 482 20.21 -46.46 49.49
CA SER A 482 19.19 -45.70 50.22
C SER A 482 19.81 -44.52 50.96
N VAL A 483 19.00 -43.58 51.47
CA VAL A 483 19.48 -42.43 52.29
C VAL A 483 20.35 -42.91 53.45
N ASP A 484 19.97 -44.01 54.12
CA ASP A 484 20.77 -44.63 55.18
C ASP A 484 22.10 -45.18 54.67
N GLY A 485 22.10 -45.81 53.49
CA GLY A 485 23.30 -46.30 52.83
C GLY A 485 24.24 -45.19 52.36
N LEU A 486 23.70 -44.02 52.01
CA LEU A 486 24.50 -42.82 51.73
C LEU A 486 25.14 -42.26 53.00
N ILE A 487 24.38 -42.09 54.09
CA ILE A 487 24.88 -41.56 55.37
C ILE A 487 26.05 -42.39 55.93
N GLU A 488 26.01 -43.70 55.70
CA GLU A 488 27.10 -44.62 56.02
C GLU A 488 28.29 -44.50 55.06
N TYR A 489 28.04 -44.38 53.76
CA TYR A 489 29.09 -44.18 52.74
C TYR A 489 29.88 -42.87 52.93
N VAL A 490 29.24 -41.80 53.43
CA VAL A 490 29.93 -40.53 53.78
C VAL A 490 30.37 -40.44 55.26
N GLY A 491 30.16 -41.49 56.07
CA GLY A 491 30.68 -41.57 57.44
C GLY A 491 30.03 -40.64 58.48
N LEU A 492 28.80 -40.16 58.24
CA LEU A 492 28.13 -39.14 59.08
C LEU A 492 27.26 -39.72 60.21
N ARG A 493 27.16 -41.05 60.33
CA ARG A 493 26.23 -41.71 61.28
C ARG A 493 26.50 -41.35 62.74
N GLU A 494 27.75 -41.30 63.16
CA GLU A 494 28.12 -41.02 64.56
C GLU A 494 27.88 -39.54 64.95
N THR A 495 28.06 -38.61 64.01
CA THR A 495 27.78 -37.18 64.20
C THR A 495 26.28 -36.91 64.41
N ILE A 496 25.40 -37.60 63.67
CA ILE A 496 23.94 -37.46 63.77
C ILE A 496 23.42 -37.99 65.11
N SER A 497 23.95 -39.11 65.61
CA SER A 497 23.57 -39.68 66.92
C SER A 497 23.94 -38.76 68.10
N ARG A 498 25.08 -38.07 68.04
CA ARG A 498 25.50 -37.12 69.09
C ARG A 498 24.65 -35.85 69.12
N ALA A 499 24.22 -35.34 67.97
CA ALA A 499 23.32 -34.17 67.88
C ALA A 499 21.91 -34.46 68.45
N THR A 500 21.43 -35.70 68.29
CA THR A 500 20.12 -36.13 68.79
C THR A 500 20.08 -36.27 70.33
N GLY A 501 21.23 -36.55 70.97
CA GLY A 501 21.35 -36.65 72.43
C GLY A 501 21.36 -35.30 73.18
N ALA A 502 21.70 -34.18 72.51
CA ALA A 502 21.85 -32.87 73.16
C ALA A 502 20.55 -32.04 73.22
N MET A 503 19.44 -32.51 72.65
CA MET A 503 18.17 -31.76 72.50
C MET A 503 16.99 -32.36 73.28
N GLN A 504 17.23 -33.11 74.36
CA GLN A 504 16.13 -33.66 75.19
C GLN A 504 15.56 -32.59 76.13
N LYS A 505 14.30 -32.23 75.90
CA LYS A 505 13.52 -31.19 76.62
C LYS A 505 13.19 -31.54 78.08
N ASP A 506 13.44 -32.78 78.49
CA ASP A 506 13.02 -33.34 79.79
C ASP A 506 14.10 -33.32 80.88
N GLN A 507 15.24 -32.63 80.66
CA GLN A 507 16.33 -32.51 81.64
C GLN A 507 16.57 -31.08 82.17
N ASN A 508 15.53 -30.25 82.27
CA ASN A 508 15.61 -28.93 82.91
C ASN A 508 15.73 -29.09 84.45
N LEU A 509 16.87 -28.68 85.02
CA LEU A 509 17.18 -28.60 86.47
C LEU A 509 17.63 -29.91 87.15
N ASN A 510 18.18 -30.87 86.42
CA ASN A 510 18.82 -32.05 87.05
C ASN A 510 20.22 -31.78 87.62
N ASP A 511 20.76 -30.60 87.36
CA ASP A 511 22.01 -30.07 87.92
C ASP A 511 21.82 -29.35 89.27
N VAL A 512 20.58 -29.13 89.73
CA VAL A 512 20.26 -28.53 91.03
C VAL A 512 20.11 -29.65 92.09
N PRO A 513 21.07 -29.80 93.03
CA PRO A 513 21.12 -30.95 93.93
C PRO A 513 20.00 -30.97 94.99
N ASP A 514 19.52 -29.81 95.42
CA ASP A 514 18.38 -29.68 96.33
C ASP A 514 17.40 -28.59 95.85
N LYS A 515 16.32 -29.06 95.23
CA LYS A 515 15.29 -28.21 94.62
C LYS A 515 14.43 -27.49 95.68
N ALA A 516 14.33 -28.01 96.91
CA ALA A 516 13.55 -27.39 97.98
C ALA A 516 14.31 -26.20 98.59
N LEU A 517 15.61 -26.37 98.84
CA LEU A 517 16.48 -25.30 99.33
C LEU A 517 16.64 -24.17 98.30
N ALA A 518 16.67 -24.50 97.00
CA ALA A 518 16.70 -23.50 95.93
C ALA A 518 15.44 -22.60 95.91
N ARG A 519 14.24 -23.17 96.10
CA ARG A 519 12.99 -22.39 96.18
C ARG A 519 12.93 -21.50 97.42
N GLN A 520 13.44 -21.99 98.55
CA GLN A 520 13.48 -21.22 99.81
C GLN A 520 14.49 -20.06 99.74
N SER A 521 15.65 -20.29 99.11
CA SER A 521 16.69 -19.28 98.93
C SER A 521 16.26 -18.13 98.02
N LEU A 522 15.29 -18.39 97.13
CA LEU A 522 14.67 -17.38 96.26
C LEU A 522 13.42 -16.72 96.88
N GLN A 523 13.06 -17.05 98.13
CA GLN A 523 11.93 -16.48 98.89
C GLN A 523 10.53 -16.65 98.26
N LEU A 524 10.30 -17.71 97.47
CA LEU A 524 9.09 -17.84 96.63
C LEU A 524 7.82 -18.35 97.35
N GLY A 525 7.88 -18.75 98.62
CA GLY A 525 6.72 -19.13 99.46
C GLY A 525 5.81 -20.25 98.91
N ASN A 526 4.56 -20.33 99.40
CA ASN A 526 3.55 -21.31 98.93
C ASN A 526 3.03 -21.02 97.52
N SER A 527 3.35 -19.86 96.95
CA SER A 527 2.99 -19.49 95.58
C SER A 527 3.69 -20.38 94.54
N ALA A 528 4.80 -21.04 94.91
CA ALA A 528 5.55 -21.94 94.05
C ALA A 528 5.01 -23.39 94.01
N THR A 529 3.94 -23.71 94.74
CA THR A 529 3.31 -25.04 94.76
C THR A 529 1.89 -25.06 94.21
N LEU A 530 1.27 -23.90 93.98
CA LEU A 530 -0.04 -23.77 93.34
C LEU A 530 0.13 -23.35 91.88
N ASN A 531 -0.68 -23.93 90.99
CA ASN A 531 -0.69 -23.53 89.57
C ASN A 531 -1.22 -22.08 89.46
N VAL A 532 -0.69 -21.31 88.50
CA VAL A 532 -1.21 -20.00 88.08
C VAL A 532 -2.27 -20.22 87.00
N GLY A 533 -3.45 -19.61 87.15
CA GLY A 533 -4.56 -19.85 86.22
C GLY A 533 -5.88 -19.19 86.62
N THR A 534 -6.92 -19.50 85.85
CA THR A 534 -8.26 -18.87 85.95
C THR A 534 -9.30 -19.73 86.67
N THR A 535 -8.91 -20.88 87.22
CA THR A 535 -9.77 -21.86 87.93
C THR A 535 -9.69 -21.74 89.45
N LEU A 536 -10.72 -22.22 90.17
CA LEU A 536 -10.78 -22.16 91.63
C LEU A 536 -9.66 -23.03 92.25
N GLY A 537 -8.89 -22.48 93.20
CA GLY A 537 -7.72 -23.14 93.81
C GLY A 537 -6.37 -22.80 93.18
N THR A 538 -6.34 -21.88 92.21
CA THR A 538 -5.12 -21.31 91.59
C THR A 538 -4.94 -19.84 91.97
N VAL A 539 -3.73 -19.31 91.82
CA VAL A 539 -3.46 -17.87 92.02
C VAL A 539 -3.99 -17.10 90.80
N ALA A 540 -4.91 -16.17 91.03
CA ALA A 540 -5.55 -15.36 89.98
C ALA A 540 -4.54 -14.41 89.32
N ALA A 541 -4.49 -14.39 87.98
CA ALA A 541 -3.55 -13.58 87.22
C ALA A 541 -4.16 -13.13 85.88
N GLY A 542 -3.70 -11.97 85.39
CA GLY A 542 -4.12 -11.43 84.09
C GLY A 542 -5.61 -11.08 84.04
N ASP A 543 -6.25 -11.38 82.91
CA ASP A 543 -7.65 -11.04 82.59
C ASP A 543 -8.67 -11.97 83.26
N ASP A 544 -8.42 -12.33 84.51
CA ASP A 544 -9.27 -13.24 85.28
C ASP A 544 -10.66 -12.63 85.50
N ILE A 545 -11.70 -13.40 85.16
CA ILE A 545 -13.09 -12.95 85.19
C ILE A 545 -13.56 -12.56 86.60
N ARG A 546 -12.91 -13.07 87.64
CA ARG A 546 -13.18 -12.71 89.04
C ARG A 546 -12.77 -11.27 89.36
N ILE A 547 -11.77 -10.72 88.66
CA ILE A 547 -11.27 -9.35 88.84
C ILE A 547 -12.05 -8.38 87.95
N SER A 548 -12.29 -8.74 86.69
CA SER A 548 -12.98 -7.89 85.72
C SER A 548 -14.50 -7.78 85.97
N SER A 549 -15.16 -8.85 86.43
CA SER A 549 -16.59 -8.82 86.76
C SER A 549 -16.91 -7.93 87.97
N ALA A 550 -16.03 -7.90 88.96
CA ALA A 550 -16.19 -7.04 90.15
C ALA A 550 -16.02 -5.55 89.81
N LYS A 551 -15.07 -5.21 88.93
CA LYS A 551 -14.85 -3.84 88.47
C LYS A 551 -15.99 -3.34 87.58
N ARG A 552 -16.41 -4.16 86.61
CA ARG A 552 -17.48 -3.80 85.65
C ARG A 552 -18.84 -3.64 86.33
N ALA A 553 -19.15 -4.45 87.34
CA ALA A 553 -20.40 -4.31 88.10
C ALA A 553 -20.52 -2.95 88.83
N ILE A 554 -19.40 -2.41 89.34
CA ILE A 554 -19.37 -1.11 90.02
C ILE A 554 -19.48 0.05 89.01
N ASP A 555 -18.76 -0.05 87.89
CA ASP A 555 -18.69 1.02 86.88
C ASP A 555 -19.97 1.14 86.04
N ASP A 556 -20.61 0.00 85.69
CA ASP A 556 -21.75 0.00 84.75
C ASP A 556 -23.10 0.26 85.44
N THR A 557 -23.27 -0.21 86.68
CA THR A 557 -24.61 -0.20 87.31
C THR A 557 -24.82 0.93 88.29
N GLN A 558 -23.74 1.54 88.80
CA GLN A 558 -23.80 2.46 89.96
C GLN A 558 -24.68 1.95 91.11
N THR A 559 -24.89 0.63 91.24
CA THR A 559 -25.81 0.08 92.23
C THR A 559 -25.22 0.33 93.62
N GLY A 560 -25.82 1.30 94.31
CA GLY A 560 -25.30 1.94 95.52
C GLY A 560 -25.43 3.48 95.56
N LEU A 561 -25.84 4.14 94.47
CA LEU A 561 -26.04 5.60 94.39
C LEU A 561 -27.51 5.97 94.08
N ALA A 562 -28.11 6.89 94.85
CA ALA A 562 -29.53 7.32 94.75
C ALA A 562 -29.80 8.31 93.58
N GLU A 563 -31.09 8.55 93.25
CA GLU A 563 -31.62 9.43 92.17
C GLU A 563 -30.80 10.72 91.94
N GLN A 564 -30.46 11.02 90.68
CA GLN A 564 -29.60 12.18 90.32
C GLN A 564 -30.43 13.47 90.20
N PRO A 565 -30.25 14.47 91.09
CA PRO A 565 -30.96 15.76 91.03
C PRO A 565 -30.47 16.65 89.87
N VAL A 566 -31.31 17.59 89.42
CA VAL A 566 -30.92 18.65 88.47
C VAL A 566 -29.72 19.42 89.02
N MET A 567 -28.68 19.55 88.20
CA MET A 567 -27.49 20.31 88.57
C MET A 567 -27.71 21.81 88.30
N TRP A 568 -27.86 22.58 89.37
CA TRP A 568 -28.03 24.02 89.30
C TRP A 568 -26.66 24.72 89.16
N ILE A 569 -26.36 25.22 87.96
CA ILE A 569 -25.10 25.87 87.63
C ILE A 569 -25.12 27.31 88.15
N SER A 570 -24.32 27.54 89.19
CA SER A 570 -24.19 28.84 89.86
C SER A 570 -22.93 29.58 89.41
N SER A 571 -21.93 28.85 88.90
CA SER A 571 -20.66 29.39 88.42
C SER A 571 -20.08 28.57 87.27
N ALA A 572 -19.10 29.14 86.55
CA ALA A 572 -18.35 28.40 85.53
C ALA A 572 -17.54 27.24 86.15
N ASP A 573 -17.17 27.34 87.42
CA ASP A 573 -16.40 26.29 88.12
C ASP A 573 -17.23 25.02 88.34
N ASP A 574 -18.56 25.15 88.45
CA ASP A 574 -19.45 24.00 88.59
C ASP A 574 -19.31 23.05 87.39
N LEU A 575 -19.17 23.59 86.17
CA LEU A 575 -18.93 22.82 84.94
C LEU A 575 -17.50 22.30 84.85
N SER A 576 -16.54 23.12 85.28
CA SER A 576 -15.13 22.78 85.30
C SER A 576 -14.74 21.74 86.35
N ASN A 577 -15.57 21.48 87.36
CA ASN A 577 -15.30 20.46 88.39
C ASN A 577 -15.87 19.08 88.03
N LEU A 578 -16.77 18.98 87.06
CA LEU A 578 -17.32 17.70 86.59
C LEU A 578 -16.28 16.88 85.83
N PRO A 579 -16.06 15.58 86.06
CA PRO A 579 -15.02 14.80 85.36
C PRO A 579 -15.22 14.72 83.83
N SER A 580 -14.17 14.37 83.07
CA SER A 580 -14.31 14.11 81.63
C SER A 580 -15.33 13.00 81.38
N GLY A 581 -16.19 13.16 80.38
CA GLY A 581 -17.30 12.24 80.10
C GLY A 581 -18.48 12.35 81.07
N ALA A 582 -18.45 13.30 82.02
CA ALA A 582 -19.59 13.55 82.89
C ALA A 582 -20.78 14.04 82.07
N ARG A 583 -21.92 13.36 82.27
CA ARG A 583 -23.21 13.72 81.66
C ARG A 583 -24.18 14.14 82.77
N ARG A 584 -24.84 15.29 82.61
CA ARG A 584 -25.74 15.88 83.61
C ARG A 584 -26.93 16.55 82.94
N PHE A 585 -28.07 16.56 83.63
CA PHE A 585 -29.14 17.51 83.36
C PHE A 585 -28.89 18.76 84.20
N ALA A 586 -28.78 19.90 83.53
CA ALA A 586 -28.33 21.15 84.15
C ALA A 586 -29.19 22.34 83.73
N SER A 587 -29.21 23.38 84.56
CA SER A 587 -29.76 24.68 84.22
C SER A 587 -29.06 25.79 85.02
N ASN A 588 -29.10 27.02 84.51
CA ASN A 588 -28.56 28.18 85.21
C ASN A 588 -29.32 28.43 86.52
N LYS A 589 -28.61 28.49 87.65
CA LYS A 589 -29.19 28.89 88.94
C LYS A 589 -29.32 30.40 88.97
N ALA A 590 -30.54 30.93 88.98
CA ALA A 590 -30.75 32.38 89.04
C ALA A 590 -29.98 33.00 90.25
N PRO A 591 -29.23 34.10 90.04
CA PRO A 591 -29.15 34.95 88.85
C PRO A 591 -28.00 34.64 87.85
N ALA A 592 -27.37 33.47 87.89
CA ALA A 592 -26.22 33.14 87.04
C ALA A 592 -26.60 32.98 85.55
N THR A 593 -25.67 33.32 84.64
CA THR A 593 -25.83 33.19 83.17
C THR A 593 -24.61 32.51 82.55
N ILE A 594 -24.33 31.27 82.95
CA ILE A 594 -23.12 30.55 82.56
C ILE A 594 -23.34 29.74 81.28
N LEU A 595 -24.49 29.06 81.18
CA LEU A 595 -24.97 28.42 79.96
C LEU A 595 -25.48 29.48 78.97
N PRO A 596 -25.37 29.26 77.65
CA PRO A 596 -25.76 30.22 76.61
C PRO A 596 -27.28 30.38 76.48
N VAL A 597 -28.06 29.56 77.19
CA VAL A 597 -29.52 29.61 77.27
C VAL A 597 -29.98 29.52 78.74
N ASN A 598 -31.09 30.18 79.06
CA ASN A 598 -31.76 30.08 80.36
C ASN A 598 -32.90 29.05 80.30
N ASP A 599 -32.55 27.82 79.94
CA ASP A 599 -33.46 26.66 79.89
C ASP A 599 -32.76 25.42 80.48
N TYR A 600 -33.46 24.29 80.56
CA TYR A 600 -32.86 22.99 80.85
C TYR A 600 -32.03 22.51 79.67
N VAL A 601 -30.81 22.07 79.96
CA VAL A 601 -29.90 21.52 78.94
C VAL A 601 -29.43 20.13 79.32
N PHE A 602 -29.21 19.32 78.30
CA PHE A 602 -28.37 18.14 78.44
C PHE A 602 -26.92 18.56 78.28
N LEU A 603 -26.10 18.27 79.29
CA LEU A 603 -24.70 18.65 79.33
C LEU A 603 -23.79 17.42 79.29
N GLU A 604 -22.77 17.47 78.43
CA GLU A 604 -21.68 16.52 78.38
C GLU A 604 -20.32 17.23 78.46
N VAL A 605 -19.47 16.82 79.39
CA VAL A 605 -18.07 17.25 79.42
C VAL A 605 -17.29 16.39 78.42
N ILE A 606 -17.06 16.94 77.22
CA ILE A 606 -16.37 16.26 76.12
C ILE A 606 -14.93 15.92 76.50
N ALA A 607 -14.23 16.88 77.13
CA ALA A 607 -12.85 16.69 77.54
C ALA A 607 -12.48 17.59 78.71
N LYS A 608 -11.59 17.08 79.57
CA LYS A 608 -10.76 17.91 80.44
C LYS A 608 -9.54 18.41 79.68
N ARG A 609 -9.10 19.61 80.03
CA ARG A 609 -7.83 20.16 79.55
C ARG A 609 -6.79 20.05 80.65
N ASP A 610 -5.52 20.04 80.25
CA ASP A 610 -4.36 19.90 81.15
C ASP A 610 -4.08 21.14 82.02
N CYS A 611 -5.03 22.08 82.10
CA CYS A 611 -4.96 23.29 82.92
C CYS A 611 -5.98 23.22 84.07
N ALA A 612 -5.67 23.87 85.19
CA ALA A 612 -6.54 23.89 86.37
C ALA A 612 -7.95 24.37 85.98
N ASN A 613 -8.96 23.52 86.19
CA ASN A 613 -10.37 23.77 85.89
C ASN A 613 -10.68 24.06 84.40
N GLY A 614 -9.82 23.68 83.46
CA GLY A 614 -10.10 23.77 82.02
C GLY A 614 -10.96 22.60 81.52
N CYS A 615 -12.03 22.89 80.77
CA CYS A 615 -12.83 21.85 80.13
C CYS A 615 -13.51 22.33 78.84
N VAL A 616 -13.88 21.34 78.03
CA VAL A 616 -14.77 21.49 76.89
C VAL A 616 -16.08 20.82 77.23
N VAL A 617 -17.17 21.56 77.10
CA VAL A 617 -18.53 21.07 77.31
C VAL A 617 -19.31 21.19 76.02
N GLN A 618 -20.13 20.20 75.75
CA GLN A 618 -21.17 20.27 74.74
C GLN A 618 -22.51 20.30 75.45
N ILE A 619 -23.39 21.16 74.97
CA ILE A 619 -24.75 21.22 75.48
C ILE A 619 -25.75 21.21 74.35
N THR A 620 -26.93 20.68 74.65
CA THR A 620 -28.09 20.71 73.77
C THR A 620 -29.29 21.23 74.56
N ASP A 621 -29.98 22.24 74.03
CA ASP A 621 -31.22 22.77 74.63
C ASP A 621 -32.45 21.93 74.26
N SER A 622 -33.60 22.33 74.79
CA SER A 622 -34.89 21.72 74.48
C SER A 622 -35.34 21.89 73.02
N ALA A 623 -34.80 22.89 72.29
CA ALA A 623 -35.09 23.14 70.88
C ALA A 623 -34.17 22.37 69.91
N GLY A 624 -33.18 21.63 70.41
CA GLY A 624 -32.24 20.84 69.62
C GLY A 624 -31.03 21.63 69.10
N ASN A 625 -30.83 22.87 69.55
CA ASN A 625 -29.64 23.64 69.25
C ASN A 625 -28.46 23.08 70.05
N THR A 626 -27.32 22.90 69.38
CA THR A 626 -26.10 22.39 70.02
C THR A 626 -25.02 23.45 70.03
N TRP A 627 -24.41 23.65 71.20
CA TRP A 627 -23.28 24.54 71.38
C TRP A 627 -22.08 23.81 71.96
N THR A 628 -20.90 24.24 71.55
CA THR A 628 -19.64 23.86 72.18
C THR A 628 -19.14 25.02 73.03
N GLY A 629 -19.04 24.78 74.33
CA GLY A 629 -18.48 25.70 75.31
C GLY A 629 -17.04 25.31 75.63
N ILE A 630 -16.12 26.25 75.47
CA ILE A 630 -14.70 26.04 75.80
C ILE A 630 -14.28 27.01 76.89
N ARG A 631 -13.65 26.49 77.95
CA ARG A 631 -12.97 27.28 78.97
C ARG A 631 -11.48 26.93 79.00
N TYR A 632 -10.63 27.94 78.81
CA TYR A 632 -9.18 27.78 78.59
C TYR A 632 -8.34 27.77 79.88
N ASP A 633 -8.74 28.48 80.94
CA ASP A 633 -8.01 28.69 82.22
C ASP A 633 -8.99 29.33 83.24
N ALA A 634 -8.85 29.07 84.56
CA ALA A 634 -9.70 29.64 85.63
C ALA A 634 -9.07 30.81 86.43
N THR A 635 -7.88 31.27 86.09
CA THR A 635 -7.13 32.33 86.77
C THR A 635 -7.69 33.71 86.38
N ASN A 636 -8.85 34.06 86.94
CA ASN A 636 -9.54 35.38 86.98
C ASN A 636 -11.05 35.32 86.66
N GLY A 637 -11.76 34.23 86.98
CA GLY A 637 -13.22 34.20 86.85
C GLY A 637 -13.75 34.24 85.41
N SER A 638 -12.96 33.74 84.45
CA SER A 638 -13.32 33.64 83.03
C SER A 638 -14.57 32.78 82.80
N SER A 639 -15.50 33.27 81.98
CA SER A 639 -16.70 32.52 81.55
C SER A 639 -16.38 31.54 80.41
N PHE A 640 -17.32 30.65 80.08
CA PHE A 640 -17.22 29.80 78.88
C PHE A 640 -17.39 30.64 77.60
N THR A 641 -16.62 30.30 76.56
CA THR A 641 -16.85 30.80 75.20
C THR A 641 -17.69 29.79 74.43
N TRP A 642 -18.92 30.16 74.06
CA TRP A 642 -19.87 29.28 73.38
C TRP A 642 -19.87 29.50 71.86
N ARG A 643 -19.88 28.42 71.06
CA ARG A 643 -19.97 28.46 69.59
C ARG A 643 -21.07 27.53 69.05
N PRO A 644 -21.89 27.98 68.07
CA PRO A 644 -22.89 27.14 67.42
C PRO A 644 -22.27 26.24 66.34
N LEU A 645 -22.82 25.04 66.14
CA LEU A 645 -22.51 24.16 65.00
C LEU A 645 -23.50 24.43 63.84
N MET A 646 -23.06 24.86 62.64
CA MET A 646 -23.92 25.09 61.44
C MET A 646 -23.39 24.38 60.19
N SER A 647 -24.26 23.82 59.34
CA SER A 647 -23.91 23.00 58.15
C SER A 647 -23.90 23.71 56.78
N CYS A 648 -24.51 24.90 56.64
CA CYS A 648 -24.45 25.72 55.41
C CYS A 648 -24.38 27.23 55.79
N PRO A 649 -23.33 27.97 55.40
CA PRO A 649 -23.17 29.39 55.76
C PRO A 649 -24.12 30.34 55.00
N PRO A 650 -24.51 31.49 55.58
CA PRO A 650 -25.16 32.58 54.84
C PRO A 650 -24.29 33.11 53.70
N GLY A 651 -24.91 33.49 52.58
CA GLY A 651 -24.19 33.98 51.40
C GLY A 651 -23.85 32.94 50.33
N VAL A 652 -24.16 31.66 50.54
CA VAL A 652 -24.02 30.63 49.49
C VAL A 652 -25.23 30.67 48.54
N PRO A 653 -25.04 30.74 47.21
CA PRO A 653 -26.13 30.62 46.25
C PRO A 653 -26.69 29.19 46.22
N LEU A 654 -28.00 29.05 46.41
CA LEU A 654 -28.69 27.76 46.44
C LEU A 654 -29.68 27.68 45.27
N PRO A 655 -29.59 26.64 44.42
CA PRO A 655 -30.55 26.44 43.34
C PRO A 655 -31.90 25.97 43.91
N TRP A 656 -32.94 26.77 43.73
CA TRP A 656 -34.29 26.51 44.25
C TRP A 656 -35.27 26.18 43.11
N PRO A 657 -36.00 25.04 43.18
CA PRO A 657 -36.83 24.55 42.07
C PRO A 657 -38.23 25.17 41.99
N SER A 658 -38.54 26.19 42.80
CA SER A 658 -39.88 26.80 42.89
C SER A 658 -39.80 28.32 42.83
N ASP A 659 -40.86 28.97 42.39
CA ASP A 659 -41.00 30.43 42.44
C ASP A 659 -41.36 30.94 43.84
N THR A 660 -41.81 30.05 44.74
CA THR A 660 -42.10 30.39 46.13
C THR A 660 -40.84 30.31 46.97
N ILE A 661 -40.35 31.46 47.44
CA ILE A 661 -39.11 31.56 48.23
C ILE A 661 -39.38 31.21 49.71
N PRO A 662 -38.62 30.27 50.31
CA PRO A 662 -38.76 29.94 51.72
C PRO A 662 -38.44 31.13 52.64
N ALA A 663 -39.06 31.16 53.82
CA ALA A 663 -38.76 32.16 54.84
C ALA A 663 -37.27 32.11 55.25
N GLY A 664 -36.65 33.29 55.44
CA GLY A 664 -35.23 33.41 55.76
C GLY A 664 -34.28 33.42 54.55
N TYR A 665 -34.83 33.33 53.33
CA TYR A 665 -34.08 33.38 52.07
C TYR A 665 -34.54 34.56 51.20
N ALA A 666 -33.66 35.01 50.31
CA ALA A 666 -33.96 36.00 49.28
C ALA A 666 -33.51 35.50 47.90
N LEU A 667 -34.24 35.88 46.86
CA LEU A 667 -33.85 35.64 45.46
C LEU A 667 -32.64 36.51 45.09
N MET A 668 -31.69 35.99 44.33
CA MET A 668 -30.43 36.69 43.99
C MET A 668 -30.56 37.49 42.70
N GLN A 669 -30.88 38.78 42.81
CA GLN A 669 -31.25 39.65 41.68
C GLN A 669 -30.48 40.98 41.64
N GLY A 670 -29.30 41.07 42.25
CA GLY A 670 -28.50 42.31 42.24
C GLY A 670 -28.88 43.32 43.32
N GLN A 671 -29.72 42.96 44.29
CA GLN A 671 -30.24 43.89 45.29
C GLN A 671 -29.24 44.20 46.42
N THR A 672 -29.36 45.39 47.00
CA THR A 672 -28.62 45.81 48.21
C THR A 672 -29.24 45.23 49.48
N PHE A 673 -28.43 45.05 50.53
CA PHE A 673 -28.91 44.68 51.88
C PHE A 673 -28.20 45.47 52.99
N ASP A 674 -28.82 45.54 54.17
CA ASP A 674 -28.24 46.17 55.35
C ASP A 674 -27.23 45.23 56.03
N LYS A 675 -25.96 45.65 56.02
CA LYS A 675 -24.83 44.89 56.60
C LYS A 675 -24.91 44.78 58.12
N SER A 676 -25.54 45.74 58.80
CA SER A 676 -25.72 45.71 60.25
C SER A 676 -26.83 44.73 60.65
N ALA A 677 -27.88 44.61 59.83
CA ALA A 677 -28.95 43.64 60.06
C ALA A 677 -28.54 42.20 59.71
N TYR A 678 -27.67 42.03 58.71
CA TYR A 678 -27.20 40.71 58.24
C TYR A 678 -25.68 40.59 58.26
N PRO A 679 -25.05 40.51 59.44
CA PRO A 679 -23.59 40.56 59.59
C PRO A 679 -22.91 39.35 58.95
N LEU A 680 -23.53 38.16 58.98
CA LEU A 680 -22.97 36.96 58.34
C LEU A 680 -23.05 37.01 56.82
N LEU A 681 -24.11 37.59 56.26
CA LEU A 681 -24.22 37.83 54.81
C LEU A 681 -23.22 38.91 54.34
N ALA A 682 -22.94 39.91 55.18
CA ALA A 682 -21.93 40.94 54.92
C ALA A 682 -20.50 40.40 54.86
N VAL A 683 -20.21 39.28 55.53
CA VAL A 683 -18.93 38.57 55.39
C VAL A 683 -18.81 37.97 53.99
N ALA A 684 -19.89 37.39 53.46
CA ALA A 684 -19.89 36.78 52.12
C ALA A 684 -19.92 37.84 50.99
N TYR A 685 -20.67 38.92 51.18
CA TYR A 685 -20.80 40.02 50.21
C TYR A 685 -20.44 41.37 50.86
N PRO A 686 -19.13 41.70 50.99
CA PRO A 686 -18.68 42.93 51.63
C PRO A 686 -19.19 44.22 50.96
N SER A 687 -19.54 44.15 49.68
CA SER A 687 -20.16 45.25 48.92
C SER A 687 -21.53 45.66 49.47
N GLY A 688 -22.21 44.78 50.24
CA GLY A 688 -23.60 44.97 50.62
C GLY A 688 -24.58 44.73 49.46
N VAL A 689 -24.13 44.08 48.38
CA VAL A 689 -24.93 43.77 47.19
C VAL A 689 -24.91 42.27 46.94
N ILE A 690 -26.09 41.66 46.84
CA ILE A 690 -26.26 40.26 46.45
C ILE A 690 -26.07 40.18 44.92
N PRO A 691 -25.25 39.26 44.37
CA PRO A 691 -25.10 39.10 42.92
C PRO A 691 -26.42 38.86 42.19
N ASP A 692 -26.57 39.37 40.96
CA ASP A 692 -27.67 38.98 40.07
C ASP A 692 -27.32 37.66 39.39
N MET A 693 -28.11 36.62 39.65
CA MET A 693 -27.86 35.27 39.16
C MET A 693 -28.86 34.85 38.06
N ARG A 694 -29.71 35.75 37.59
CA ARG A 694 -30.67 35.44 36.51
C ARG A 694 -29.95 35.32 35.17
N GLY A 695 -30.16 34.20 34.47
CA GLY A 695 -29.48 33.89 33.20
C GLY A 695 -28.00 33.49 33.36
N TRP A 696 -27.51 33.37 34.59
CA TRP A 696 -26.10 33.09 34.88
C TRP A 696 -25.89 31.63 35.32
N THR A 697 -24.77 31.05 34.89
CA THR A 697 -24.29 29.74 35.37
C THR A 697 -23.08 29.92 36.28
N ILE A 698 -23.06 29.23 37.42
CA ILE A 698 -21.90 29.28 38.35
C ILE A 698 -20.72 28.53 37.74
N LYS A 699 -19.58 29.21 37.62
CA LYS A 699 -18.29 28.65 37.21
C LYS A 699 -17.29 28.78 38.36
N GLY A 700 -16.59 27.69 38.67
CA GLY A 700 -15.49 27.73 39.65
C GLY A 700 -14.45 28.77 39.23
N LYS A 701 -14.04 29.64 40.15
CA LYS A 701 -13.00 30.64 39.86
C LYS A 701 -11.71 29.91 39.47
N PRO A 702 -11.13 30.17 38.28
CA PRO A 702 -9.86 29.56 37.91
C PRO A 702 -8.75 30.00 38.88
N ALA A 703 -7.69 29.18 38.96
CA ALA A 703 -6.56 29.43 39.85
C ALA A 703 -5.96 30.84 39.66
N SER A 704 -5.96 31.34 38.42
CA SER A 704 -5.50 32.68 38.05
C SER A 704 -6.36 33.29 36.94
N GLY A 705 -6.18 34.59 36.66
CA GLY A 705 -6.77 35.27 35.49
C GLY A 705 -8.17 35.85 35.67
N ARG A 706 -8.91 35.53 36.75
CA ARG A 706 -10.24 36.12 37.05
C ARG A 706 -10.46 36.39 38.54
N ALA A 707 -11.21 37.45 38.84
CA ALA A 707 -11.66 37.81 40.18
C ALA A 707 -12.91 37.02 40.60
N VAL A 708 -13.12 36.84 41.90
CA VAL A 708 -14.36 36.24 42.43
C VAL A 708 -15.56 37.14 42.09
N LEU A 709 -16.70 36.55 41.73
CA LEU A 709 -17.91 37.25 41.26
C LEU A 709 -17.78 38.03 39.94
N SER A 710 -16.69 37.85 39.18
CA SER A 710 -16.57 38.46 37.84
C SER A 710 -17.45 37.75 36.81
N GLN A 711 -18.06 38.53 35.92
CA GLN A 711 -18.94 38.06 34.84
C GLN A 711 -18.16 37.66 33.58
N GLU A 712 -18.62 36.62 32.88
CA GLU A 712 -18.02 36.09 31.64
C GLU A 712 -19.13 35.91 30.60
N MET A 713 -19.03 36.58 29.46
CA MET A 713 -19.98 36.40 28.36
C MET A 713 -19.77 35.02 27.72
N ASP A 714 -20.84 34.47 27.15
CA ASP A 714 -20.80 33.29 26.32
C ASP A 714 -20.04 33.55 25.01
N GLY A 715 -19.57 32.47 24.38
CA GLY A 715 -18.81 32.59 23.15
C GLY A 715 -18.41 31.24 22.56
N ASN A 716 -18.39 31.19 21.23
CA ASN A 716 -17.97 30.01 20.50
C ASN A 716 -16.46 29.81 20.60
N LYS A 717 -16.04 28.56 20.79
CA LYS A 717 -14.62 28.20 20.70
C LYS A 717 -14.14 28.41 19.25
N ALA A 718 -12.93 28.94 19.10
CA ALA A 718 -12.29 29.10 17.79
C ALA A 718 -12.23 27.74 17.07
N HIS A 719 -12.73 27.71 15.83
CA HIS A 719 -12.77 26.52 14.98
C HIS A 719 -12.76 26.93 13.49
N GLY A 720 -12.60 25.95 12.60
CA GLY A 720 -12.66 26.14 11.15
C GLY A 720 -13.45 25.02 10.48
N HIS A 721 -13.68 25.17 9.18
CA HIS A 721 -14.40 24.20 8.35
C HIS A 721 -13.60 23.88 7.10
N THR A 722 -13.73 22.67 6.59
CA THR A 722 -13.27 22.34 5.25
C THR A 722 -14.31 22.82 4.24
N ALA A 723 -13.86 23.50 3.19
CA ALA A 723 -14.72 23.98 2.11
C ALA A 723 -14.13 23.60 0.76
N ARG A 724 -15.00 23.37 -0.24
CA ARG A 724 -14.59 23.09 -1.62
C ARG A 724 -15.35 23.97 -2.59
N ALA A 725 -14.65 24.56 -3.55
CA ALA A 725 -15.27 25.04 -4.78
C ALA A 725 -15.44 23.84 -5.73
N GLN A 726 -16.54 23.79 -6.47
CA GLN A 726 -16.73 22.75 -7.47
C GLN A 726 -15.97 23.08 -8.75
N ASP A 727 -15.45 22.06 -9.42
CA ASP A 727 -14.85 22.20 -10.74
C ASP A 727 -15.89 22.71 -11.74
N THR A 728 -15.51 23.74 -12.51
CA THR A 728 -16.40 24.37 -13.49
C THR A 728 -15.78 24.25 -14.88
N ASP A 729 -16.44 23.51 -15.76
CA ASP A 729 -16.07 23.43 -17.17
C ASP A 729 -16.49 24.74 -17.90
N LEU A 730 -15.52 25.41 -18.52
CA LEU A 730 -15.74 26.64 -19.29
C LEU A 730 -16.25 26.37 -20.72
N GLY A 731 -16.26 25.10 -21.12
CA GLY A 731 -16.67 24.62 -22.43
C GLY A 731 -15.69 24.94 -23.55
N THR A 732 -16.01 24.50 -24.76
CA THR A 732 -15.22 24.77 -25.96
C THR A 732 -15.52 26.16 -26.53
N LYS A 733 -14.48 26.89 -26.97
CA LYS A 733 -14.62 28.16 -27.71
C LYS A 733 -13.96 28.02 -29.09
N SER A 734 -14.59 28.59 -30.12
CA SER A 734 -14.01 28.65 -31.46
C SER A 734 -13.17 29.91 -31.63
N THR A 735 -12.03 29.78 -32.33
CA THR A 735 -11.20 30.91 -32.71
C THR A 735 -11.81 31.66 -33.90
N SER A 736 -11.31 32.88 -34.17
CA SER A 736 -11.63 33.60 -35.39
C SER A 736 -11.08 32.87 -36.62
N SER A 737 -11.80 32.91 -37.76
CA SER A 737 -11.32 32.35 -39.02
C SER A 737 -10.13 33.13 -39.57
N PHE A 738 -9.12 32.43 -40.09
CA PHE A 738 -7.96 32.99 -40.77
C PHE A 738 -7.76 32.30 -42.12
N ASP A 739 -7.67 33.08 -43.20
CA ASP A 739 -7.52 32.59 -44.57
C ASP A 739 -6.10 32.86 -45.10
N TYR A 740 -5.41 31.82 -45.54
CA TYR A 740 -4.07 31.92 -46.15
C TYR A 740 -4.11 32.47 -47.59
N GLY A 741 -5.28 32.49 -48.24
CA GLY A 741 -5.45 32.84 -49.64
C GLY A 741 -4.74 31.87 -50.60
N THR A 742 -4.54 32.30 -51.85
CA THR A 742 -3.81 31.51 -52.86
C THR A 742 -2.30 31.73 -52.73
N LYS A 743 -1.53 30.64 -52.71
CA LYS A 743 -0.05 30.67 -52.75
C LYS A 743 0.44 30.07 -54.06
N SER A 744 1.45 30.69 -54.67
CA SER A 744 2.08 30.21 -55.91
C SER A 744 3.30 29.34 -55.60
N THR A 745 3.56 28.34 -56.43
CA THR A 745 4.78 27.53 -56.37
C THR A 745 5.98 28.27 -56.97
N ASN A 746 7.19 27.76 -56.77
CA ASN A 746 8.35 28.22 -57.54
C ASN A 746 8.25 27.76 -59.00
N THR A 747 8.92 28.47 -59.92
CA THR A 747 9.00 28.10 -61.33
C THR A 747 10.13 27.08 -61.53
N THR A 748 9.79 25.84 -61.85
CA THR A 748 10.74 24.73 -62.07
C THR A 748 10.17 23.74 -63.10
N GLY A 749 10.89 22.67 -63.42
CA GLY A 749 10.47 21.64 -64.39
C GLY A 749 10.93 21.92 -65.83
N ASN A 750 11.68 23.00 -66.07
CA ASN A 750 12.33 23.23 -67.35
C ASN A 750 13.42 22.18 -67.57
N HIS A 751 13.30 21.44 -68.66
CA HIS A 751 14.28 20.43 -69.05
C HIS A 751 14.38 20.39 -70.56
N THR A 752 15.52 19.92 -71.06
CA THR A 752 15.78 19.76 -72.49
C THR A 752 15.75 18.28 -72.85
N HIS A 753 15.05 17.94 -73.92
CA HIS A 753 15.16 16.63 -74.54
C HIS A 753 16.29 16.66 -75.57
N GLN A 754 17.18 15.67 -75.57
CA GLN A 754 18.24 15.54 -76.55
C GLN A 754 17.90 14.41 -77.52
N PHE A 755 17.81 14.74 -78.80
CA PHE A 755 17.57 13.80 -79.88
C PHE A 755 18.79 13.79 -80.81
N GLY A 756 19.38 12.62 -81.03
CA GLY A 756 20.48 12.42 -81.98
C GLY A 756 19.97 11.65 -83.20
N GLY A 757 19.76 12.35 -84.31
CA GLY A 757 19.45 11.74 -85.61
C GLY A 757 20.64 11.84 -86.55
N TYR A 758 21.05 10.71 -87.15
CA TYR A 758 22.07 10.68 -88.18
C TYR A 758 21.44 11.09 -89.52
N ILE A 759 21.86 12.22 -90.10
CA ILE A 759 21.43 12.66 -91.44
C ILE A 759 22.54 12.28 -92.43
N ASN A 760 22.28 11.31 -93.31
CA ASN A 760 23.20 10.94 -94.38
C ASN A 760 23.01 11.89 -95.58
N SER A 761 24.10 12.45 -96.11
CA SER A 761 24.09 13.33 -97.29
C SER A 761 24.75 12.62 -98.49
N TYR A 762 24.09 12.65 -99.65
CA TYR A 762 24.62 12.12 -100.90
C TYR A 762 24.71 13.28 -101.92
N TRP A 763 25.95 13.62 -102.29
CA TRP A 763 26.46 14.56 -103.32
C TRP A 763 26.45 16.07 -103.02
N GLY A 764 27.63 16.69 -103.16
CA GLY A 764 27.96 18.00 -102.59
C GLY A 764 28.22 19.14 -103.59
N ASP A 765 28.19 20.36 -103.05
CA ASP A 765 29.25 21.37 -103.17
C ASP A 765 29.10 22.40 -102.01
N SER A 766 30.23 22.59 -101.32
CA SER A 766 30.73 23.63 -100.41
C SER A 766 29.82 24.46 -99.48
N ASN A 767 30.16 24.30 -98.20
CA ASN A 767 30.12 25.25 -97.07
C ASN A 767 28.74 25.74 -96.58
N HIS A 768 28.28 25.17 -95.45
CA HIS A 768 27.99 25.91 -94.21
C HIS A 768 27.80 24.91 -93.04
N THR A 769 28.71 24.97 -92.06
CA THR A 769 28.37 24.63 -90.68
C THR A 769 27.48 25.75 -90.13
N SER A 770 26.21 25.47 -89.87
CA SER A 770 25.49 26.06 -88.74
C SER A 770 24.11 25.43 -88.58
N PHE A 771 23.94 24.57 -87.58
CA PHE A 771 22.73 24.70 -86.78
C PHE A 771 23.03 25.81 -85.78
N GLN A 772 22.64 27.03 -86.13
CA GLN A 772 22.40 28.05 -85.11
C GLN A 772 21.25 27.55 -84.23
N PRO A 773 21.31 27.69 -82.90
CA PRO A 773 20.15 27.47 -82.05
C PRO A 773 19.14 28.56 -82.39
N GLY A 774 18.00 28.19 -83.00
CA GLY A 774 16.93 29.16 -83.30
C GLY A 774 16.03 28.85 -84.50
N GLY A 775 16.24 27.78 -85.26
CA GLY A 775 15.50 27.48 -86.49
C GLY A 775 14.54 26.29 -86.41
N GLY A 776 13.53 26.35 -85.55
CA GLY A 776 12.16 25.84 -85.85
C GLY A 776 11.90 24.36 -86.14
N ALA A 777 12.31 23.42 -85.28
CA ALA A 777 11.56 22.17 -85.10
C ALA A 777 10.88 22.21 -83.73
N TRP A 778 9.63 22.68 -83.68
CA TRP A 778 8.85 22.76 -82.45
C TRP A 778 8.21 21.40 -82.17
N THR A 779 8.42 20.85 -80.96
CA THR A 779 7.64 19.71 -80.47
C THR A 779 6.18 20.12 -80.24
N GLN A 780 5.23 19.18 -80.25
CA GLN A 780 3.84 19.50 -79.87
C GLN A 780 3.76 19.95 -78.40
N ALA A 781 2.78 20.79 -78.04
CA ALA A 781 2.56 21.20 -76.66
C ALA A 781 2.13 19.99 -75.81
N ALA A 782 2.95 19.62 -74.84
CA ALA A 782 2.73 18.52 -73.92
C ALA A 782 3.38 18.86 -72.56
N GLY A 783 2.95 18.18 -71.48
CA GLY A 783 3.48 18.42 -70.14
C GLY A 783 2.62 19.31 -69.23
N ASP A 784 1.37 19.61 -69.60
CA ASP A 784 0.39 20.14 -68.65
C ASP A 784 0.14 19.10 -67.54
N HIS A 785 0.48 19.46 -66.31
CA HIS A 785 0.34 18.60 -65.16
C HIS A 785 0.06 19.41 -63.89
N ALA A 786 -0.63 18.80 -62.94
CA ALA A 786 -0.89 19.37 -61.62
C ALA A 786 -0.19 18.52 -60.54
N HIS A 787 0.19 19.17 -59.45
CA HIS A 787 0.75 18.49 -58.27
C HIS A 787 -0.24 18.60 -57.11
N THR A 788 -0.40 17.50 -56.36
CA THR A 788 -1.10 17.52 -55.09
C THR A 788 -0.10 17.91 -53.99
N VAL A 789 -0.36 19.02 -53.31
CA VAL A 789 0.49 19.48 -52.19
C VAL A 789 -0.29 19.37 -50.88
N TYR A 790 0.19 18.51 -49.98
CA TYR A 790 -0.38 18.35 -48.64
C TYR A 790 0.24 19.39 -47.69
N ILE A 791 -0.59 20.25 -47.08
CA ILE A 791 -0.13 21.33 -46.19
C ILE A 791 0.02 20.87 -44.73
N GLY A 792 -0.76 19.86 -44.30
CA GLY A 792 -0.74 19.33 -42.94
C GLY A 792 -1.70 20.05 -41.97
N GLY A 793 -1.98 19.39 -40.84
CA GLY A 793 -2.66 19.98 -39.69
C GLY A 793 -1.69 20.77 -38.81
N HIS A 794 -2.19 21.78 -38.11
CA HIS A 794 -1.42 22.50 -37.09
C HIS A 794 -2.33 22.95 -35.94
N GLU A 795 -1.73 23.19 -34.78
CA GLU A 795 -2.42 23.64 -33.56
C GLU A 795 -1.71 24.86 -32.98
N HIS A 796 -2.43 25.63 -32.17
CA HIS A 796 -1.91 26.80 -31.45
C HIS A 796 -2.15 26.61 -29.95
N THR A 797 -1.26 27.15 -29.12
CA THR A 797 -1.47 27.22 -27.67
C THR A 797 -1.90 28.64 -27.27
N MET A 798 -2.90 28.75 -26.39
CA MET A 798 -3.38 30.03 -25.87
C MET A 798 -3.32 30.04 -24.35
N TYR A 799 -2.63 31.02 -23.79
CA TYR A 799 -2.54 31.21 -22.35
C TYR A 799 -3.75 32.01 -21.84
N ILE A 800 -4.54 31.42 -20.92
CA ILE A 800 -5.77 32.04 -20.38
C ILE A 800 -5.50 32.90 -19.13
N GLY A 801 -4.46 32.56 -18.35
CA GLY A 801 -4.07 33.26 -17.14
C GLY A 801 -4.83 32.86 -15.87
N PRO A 802 -4.28 33.17 -14.68
CA PRO A 802 -4.95 32.92 -13.39
C PRO A 802 -6.07 33.93 -13.12
N HIS A 803 -7.12 33.50 -12.44
CA HIS A 803 -8.17 34.36 -11.90
C HIS A 803 -8.63 33.83 -10.53
N GLY A 804 -9.39 34.62 -9.79
CA GLY A 804 -9.89 34.25 -8.45
C GLY A 804 -11.35 34.69 -8.24
N HIS A 805 -11.92 34.25 -7.12
CA HIS A 805 -13.30 34.53 -6.72
C HIS A 805 -13.36 35.05 -5.29
N VAL A 806 -14.38 35.84 -4.99
CA VAL A 806 -14.72 36.23 -3.62
C VAL A 806 -15.60 35.15 -3.02
N VAL A 807 -15.22 34.64 -1.85
CA VAL A 807 -16.01 33.64 -1.10
C VAL A 807 -16.59 34.31 0.14
N ILE A 808 -17.91 34.23 0.31
CA ILE A 808 -18.63 34.75 1.48
C ILE A 808 -19.18 33.53 2.23
N VAL A 809 -18.91 33.46 3.53
CA VAL A 809 -19.47 32.45 4.44
C VAL A 809 -20.48 33.14 5.33
N ASP A 810 -21.76 32.78 5.21
CA ASP A 810 -22.82 33.37 6.01
C ASP A 810 -22.76 32.92 7.47
N ALA A 811 -23.27 33.77 8.37
CA ALA A 811 -23.33 33.45 9.79
C ALA A 811 -24.36 32.34 10.07
N ASP A 812 -24.00 31.39 10.93
CA ASP A 812 -24.87 30.32 11.39
C ASP A 812 -24.80 30.19 12.92
N GLY A 813 -25.95 30.01 13.58
CA GLY A 813 -26.05 29.89 15.04
C GLY A 813 -27.20 30.66 15.69
N ASN A 814 -27.33 30.48 17.01
CA ASN A 814 -28.32 31.16 17.87
C ASN A 814 -27.75 32.45 18.49
N ALA A 815 -28.60 33.23 19.15
CA ALA A 815 -28.19 34.46 19.85
C ALA A 815 -27.25 34.22 21.05
N GLU A 816 -27.30 33.03 21.67
CA GLU A 816 -26.46 32.64 22.81
C GLU A 816 -25.83 31.26 22.57
N THR A 817 -24.58 31.10 23.02
CA THR A 817 -23.89 29.81 23.09
C THR A 817 -24.32 29.07 24.36
N THR A 818 -25.21 28.08 24.21
CA THR A 818 -25.77 27.33 25.35
C THR A 818 -25.23 25.90 25.44
N VAL A 819 -25.15 25.41 26.68
CA VAL A 819 -25.09 23.97 26.99
C VAL A 819 -26.45 23.53 27.50
N LYS A 820 -26.73 22.22 27.54
CA LYS A 820 -27.97 21.70 28.16
C LYS A 820 -28.07 22.21 29.60
N ASN A 821 -29.14 22.91 29.92
CA ASN A 821 -29.37 23.52 31.23
C ASN A 821 -30.85 23.38 31.66
N ILE A 822 -31.09 23.54 32.96
CA ILE A 822 -32.42 23.56 33.58
C ILE A 822 -32.51 24.84 34.41
N ALA A 823 -33.62 25.57 34.29
CA ALA A 823 -33.82 26.81 35.03
C ALA A 823 -34.15 26.54 36.50
N PHE A 824 -33.41 27.19 37.40
CA PHE A 824 -33.67 27.24 38.84
C PHE A 824 -33.61 28.69 39.32
N ASN A 825 -34.34 29.02 40.38
CA ASN A 825 -34.23 30.29 41.07
C ASN A 825 -33.06 30.25 42.05
N TYR A 826 -32.02 31.05 41.84
CA TYR A 826 -30.93 31.14 42.81
C TYR A 826 -31.34 31.97 44.02
N ILE A 827 -31.36 31.35 45.21
CA ILE A 827 -31.69 31.99 46.49
C ILE A 827 -30.49 32.00 47.43
N VAL A 828 -30.51 32.89 48.43
CA VAL A 828 -29.45 33.00 49.45
C VAL A 828 -30.04 33.12 50.85
N ARG A 829 -29.43 32.45 51.83
CA ARG A 829 -29.83 32.55 53.24
C ARG A 829 -29.37 33.88 53.84
N LEU A 830 -30.24 34.57 54.56
CA LEU A 830 -29.98 35.91 55.09
C LEU A 830 -29.23 35.92 56.43
N ALA A 831 -29.53 34.98 57.34
CA ALA A 831 -28.94 34.89 58.69
C ALA A 831 -28.61 33.44 59.07
#